data_AF-A0A2T1A164-F1
#
_entry.id   AF-A0A2T1A164-F1
#
_cell.length_a   1.000
_cell.length_b   1.000
_cell.length_c   1.000
_cell.angle_alpha   90.00
_cell.angle_beta   90.00
_cell.angle_gamma   90.00
#
_symmetry.space_group_name_H-M   'P 1'
#
loop_
_entity.id
_entity.type
_entity.pdbx_description
1 polymer ?
#
loop_
_entity_poly.entity_id
_entity_poly.type
_entity_poly.pdbx_seq_one_letter_code
_entity_poly.pdbx_strand_id
1 'polypeptide(L)'
;MSTFNLSALLAPIQQALQDYSTAEPAPAILIEAWRDGVSVQDSYGVSDLETQTPAEAGQVYEVGSQTKMMTSVVVLQMVAEGKMDLDSSLSDYLPAAALDGIANADQVTLRQLLSNTSGIPDYDEVVGDSGLPVLIEQILSDPSAPLGPKGLLDIAKGQPATSAPGTEYEYSNTNFLLLGQAIEAVSGNTLAEEMQTRVFEPAGMTSTSMKSAGVMGDLLHSYAQNPLDGETLDVTGIPIDLGAEGGAVSSTGDMIRFMDALLVSKTLLPEAQLAEMTNFTEIAADPATESAFSFGLGLSLNTIYGQQFIGFDGGTLGTNTSTYLHVESGTIVTVVATHSDTSPESLALSAFETIFNDSAWASFDPHADSFDITGTAAEIDLTEGVGVDGEAQTDFALGQATLTFEGGLDALDGGRFNFDDGSILWLGEDGRDSFDVMNDARDAANADNQLLGLDGNDRLSGGHGNDVLRGGDGNDRLRGRDGDDQLEGGAGRDHLIGGSGNDMLSGGDGRDNLRGGQGDDALDGGDGRDFLRGGQGNDVLDGGSGRDWLNGGRGDDTIEGGTGNDMLSGGAGADHFVFASDAGCDVIVDFQSGVDQLDFSQTGLQHADIEIIGGCAQTVIEYGDNNMLIVTGDITQSDFIF
;
A
#
# COMPACT_ATOMS: atom_id res chain seq x y z
N MET A 1 -7.10 -40.33 -10.23
CA MET A 1 -7.66 -39.23 -11.03
C MET A 1 -9.08 -39.00 -10.55
N SER A 2 -9.23 -38.29 -9.43
CA SER A 2 -10.44 -37.52 -9.17
C SER A 2 -10.58 -36.53 -10.32
N THR A 3 -11.73 -36.50 -10.99
CA THR A 3 -12.02 -35.44 -11.95
C THR A 3 -12.26 -34.18 -11.15
N PHE A 4 -11.32 -33.23 -11.20
CA PHE A 4 -11.45 -31.93 -10.56
C PHE A 4 -12.72 -31.24 -11.07
N ASN A 5 -13.52 -30.69 -10.15
CA ASN A 5 -14.84 -30.16 -10.48
C ASN A 5 -14.74 -28.66 -10.79
N LEU A 6 -15.10 -28.25 -12.01
CA LEU A 6 -15.06 -26.85 -12.43
C LEU A 6 -15.88 -25.92 -11.50
N SER A 7 -17.00 -26.41 -10.97
CA SER A 7 -17.82 -25.61 -10.05
C SER A 7 -17.24 -25.48 -8.63
N ALA A 8 -16.15 -26.19 -8.31
CA ALA A 8 -15.42 -26.06 -7.05
C ALA A 8 -14.31 -24.98 -7.09
N LEU A 9 -14.02 -24.41 -8.26
CA LEU A 9 -13.23 -23.16 -8.37
C LEU A 9 -14.15 -21.96 -8.60
N LEU A 10 -15.15 -22.09 -9.48
CA LEU A 10 -15.95 -20.95 -9.93
C LEU A 10 -16.73 -20.25 -8.82
N ALA A 11 -17.47 -21.00 -7.98
CA ALA A 11 -18.26 -20.37 -6.92
C ALA A 11 -17.39 -19.68 -5.85
N PRO A 12 -16.27 -20.28 -5.38
CA PRO A 12 -15.30 -19.59 -4.55
C PRO A 12 -14.73 -18.29 -5.13
N ILE A 13 -14.28 -18.31 -6.39
CA ILE A 13 -13.70 -17.14 -7.06
C ILE A 13 -14.74 -16.02 -7.20
N GLN A 14 -15.99 -16.38 -7.52
CA GLN A 14 -17.10 -15.42 -7.62
C GLN A 14 -17.44 -14.79 -6.27
N GLN A 15 -17.37 -15.56 -5.18
CA GLN A 15 -17.60 -15.04 -3.83
C GLN A 15 -16.48 -14.08 -3.41
N ALA A 16 -15.21 -14.49 -3.52
CA ALA A 16 -14.06 -13.65 -3.18
C ALA A 16 -14.03 -12.35 -4.00
N LEU A 17 -14.29 -12.44 -5.31
CA LEU A 17 -14.42 -11.27 -6.20
C LEU A 17 -15.56 -10.34 -5.75
N GLN A 18 -16.71 -10.90 -5.40
CA GLN A 18 -17.86 -10.11 -4.94
C GLN A 18 -17.54 -9.39 -3.63
N ASP A 19 -16.98 -10.08 -2.64
CA ASP A 19 -16.66 -9.51 -1.33
C ASP A 19 -15.62 -8.38 -1.46
N TYR A 20 -14.53 -8.63 -2.19
CA TYR A 20 -13.51 -7.60 -2.47
C TYR A 20 -14.08 -6.40 -3.24
N SER A 21 -14.94 -6.63 -4.24
CA SER A 21 -15.59 -5.55 -5.00
C SER A 21 -16.53 -4.64 -4.17
N THR A 22 -16.89 -5.06 -2.95
CA THR A 22 -17.66 -4.24 -2.01
C THR A 22 -16.78 -3.54 -0.96
N ALA A 23 -15.55 -4.00 -0.77
CA ALA A 23 -14.59 -3.43 0.18
C ALA A 23 -13.66 -2.38 -0.44
N GLU A 24 -13.30 -2.56 -1.72
CA GLU A 24 -12.23 -1.82 -2.39
C GLU A 24 -12.74 -1.01 -3.59
N PRO A 25 -12.35 0.27 -3.74
CA PRO A 25 -12.89 1.18 -4.77
C PRO A 25 -12.23 0.98 -6.15
N ALA A 26 -12.21 -0.24 -6.65
CA ALA A 26 -11.60 -0.60 -7.94
C ALA A 26 -12.60 -0.46 -9.12
N PRO A 27 -12.34 0.40 -10.13
CA PRO A 27 -13.18 0.52 -11.32
C PRO A 27 -13.35 -0.80 -12.10
N ALA A 28 -12.27 -1.58 -12.22
CA ALA A 28 -12.28 -2.95 -12.72
C ALA A 28 -11.47 -3.86 -11.79
N ILE A 29 -11.95 -5.10 -11.65
CA ILE A 29 -11.22 -6.18 -10.98
C ILE A 29 -11.25 -7.40 -11.91
N LEU A 30 -10.08 -7.99 -12.18
CA LEU A 30 -9.96 -9.26 -12.91
C LEU A 30 -9.38 -10.31 -11.96
N ILE A 31 -9.89 -11.54 -12.01
CA ILE A 31 -9.33 -12.67 -11.26
C ILE A 31 -9.31 -13.93 -12.12
N GLU A 32 -8.23 -14.70 -12.03
CA GLU A 32 -8.18 -16.04 -12.60
C GLU A 32 -7.45 -16.99 -11.64
N ALA A 33 -8.01 -18.18 -11.44
CA ALA A 33 -7.36 -19.26 -10.71
C ALA A 33 -7.21 -20.50 -11.60
N TRP A 34 -6.01 -21.08 -11.55
CA TRP A 34 -5.63 -22.25 -12.31
C TRP A 34 -5.19 -23.38 -11.40
N ARG A 35 -5.57 -24.62 -11.75
CA ARG A 35 -5.09 -25.85 -11.12
C ARG A 35 -5.18 -27.02 -12.08
N ASP A 36 -4.12 -27.83 -12.15
CA ASP A 36 -4.09 -29.10 -12.92
C ASP A 36 -4.54 -28.97 -14.40
N GLY A 37 -4.25 -27.82 -15.03
CA GLY A 37 -4.64 -27.54 -16.42
C GLY A 37 -6.10 -27.07 -16.61
N VAL A 38 -6.83 -26.82 -15.53
CA VAL A 38 -8.14 -26.15 -15.53
C VAL A 38 -7.95 -24.72 -15.05
N SER A 39 -8.48 -23.75 -15.80
CA SER A 39 -8.54 -22.35 -15.38
C SER A 39 -9.98 -21.89 -15.23
N VAL A 40 -10.21 -20.99 -14.28
CA VAL A 40 -11.47 -20.28 -14.07
C VAL A 40 -11.17 -18.81 -13.86
N GLN A 41 -11.79 -17.97 -14.69
CA GLN A 41 -11.63 -16.51 -14.66
C GLN A 41 -12.99 -15.84 -14.44
N ASP A 42 -13.00 -14.69 -13.78
CA ASP A 42 -14.16 -13.80 -13.69
C ASP A 42 -13.71 -12.33 -13.59
N SER A 43 -14.63 -11.39 -13.80
CA SER A 43 -14.34 -9.95 -13.74
C SER A 43 -15.50 -9.13 -13.20
N TYR A 44 -15.15 -8.03 -12.53
CA TYR A 44 -16.09 -7.05 -11.98
C TYR A 44 -15.82 -5.66 -12.57
N GLY A 45 -16.88 -4.84 -12.65
CA GLY A 45 -16.76 -3.42 -12.95
C GLY A 45 -16.64 -3.08 -14.44
N VAL A 46 -15.99 -1.94 -14.71
CA VAL A 46 -15.84 -1.33 -16.04
C VAL A 46 -14.37 -1.10 -16.36
N SER A 47 -13.96 -1.51 -17.55
CA SER A 47 -12.61 -1.30 -18.09
C SER A 47 -12.34 0.13 -18.55
N ASP A 48 -13.37 0.98 -18.58
CA ASP A 48 -13.32 2.41 -18.92
C ASP A 48 -14.49 3.13 -18.22
N LEU A 49 -14.16 4.08 -17.33
CA LEU A 49 -15.13 4.90 -16.58
C LEU A 49 -15.90 5.90 -17.45
N GLU A 50 -15.33 6.44 -18.54
CA GLU A 50 -16.01 7.37 -19.44
C GLU A 50 -17.03 6.63 -20.32
N THR A 51 -16.61 5.54 -20.97
CA THR A 51 -17.50 4.80 -21.89
C THR A 51 -18.38 3.77 -21.20
N GLN A 52 -18.12 3.46 -19.92
CA GLN A 52 -18.80 2.41 -19.14
C GLN A 52 -18.69 1.03 -19.82
N THR A 53 -17.57 0.78 -20.50
CA THR A 53 -17.29 -0.52 -21.13
C THR A 53 -17.04 -1.56 -20.04
N PRO A 54 -17.73 -2.73 -20.04
CA PRO A 54 -17.51 -3.76 -19.01
C PRO A 54 -16.06 -4.24 -18.96
N ALA A 55 -15.59 -4.63 -17.78
CA ALA A 55 -14.31 -5.32 -17.63
C ALA A 55 -14.43 -6.78 -18.11
N GLU A 56 -13.51 -7.23 -18.97
CA GLU A 56 -13.40 -8.63 -19.41
C GLU A 56 -12.13 -9.26 -18.82
N ALA A 57 -12.26 -10.38 -18.11
CA ALA A 57 -11.15 -11.07 -17.45
C ALA A 57 -9.93 -11.40 -18.34
N GLY A 58 -10.09 -11.45 -19.67
CA GLY A 58 -9.00 -11.68 -20.61
C GLY A 58 -8.27 -10.44 -21.13
N GLN A 59 -8.63 -9.22 -20.66
CA GLN A 59 -7.99 -7.97 -21.08
C GLN A 59 -6.50 -7.92 -20.71
N VAL A 60 -5.74 -7.16 -21.48
CA VAL A 60 -4.32 -6.91 -21.23
C VAL A 60 -4.19 -5.75 -20.26
N TYR A 61 -3.32 -5.84 -19.26
CA TYR A 61 -3.07 -4.82 -18.24
C TYR A 61 -1.56 -4.65 -18.03
N GLU A 62 -1.16 -3.56 -17.35
CA GLU A 62 0.24 -3.36 -16.93
C GLU A 62 0.53 -4.23 -15.71
N VAL A 63 1.50 -5.15 -15.78
CA VAL A 63 1.75 -6.11 -14.67
C VAL A 63 2.60 -5.53 -13.53
N GLY A 64 3.11 -4.32 -13.71
CA GLY A 64 4.00 -3.66 -12.75
C GLY A 64 5.18 -4.54 -12.34
N SER A 65 5.53 -4.46 -11.04
CA SER A 65 6.67 -5.16 -10.46
C SER A 65 6.72 -6.68 -10.63
N GLN A 66 5.63 -7.34 -11.04
CA GLN A 66 5.69 -8.76 -11.45
C GLN A 66 6.65 -9.00 -12.64
N THR A 67 6.97 -7.94 -13.41
CA THR A 67 8.03 -7.94 -14.43
C THR A 67 9.39 -8.41 -13.88
N LYS A 68 9.68 -8.16 -12.59
CA LYS A 68 10.92 -8.55 -11.91
C LYS A 68 11.14 -10.07 -11.90
N MET A 69 10.07 -10.87 -11.81
CA MET A 69 10.16 -12.33 -11.94
C MET A 69 10.69 -12.74 -13.32
N MET A 70 10.17 -12.10 -14.38
CA MET A 70 10.54 -12.38 -15.78
C MET A 70 11.97 -11.91 -16.09
N THR A 71 12.36 -10.74 -15.59
CA THR A 71 13.74 -10.23 -15.67
C THR A 71 14.72 -11.19 -14.99
N SER A 72 14.36 -11.72 -13.82
CA SER A 72 15.19 -12.68 -13.08
C SER A 72 15.39 -14.00 -13.83
N VAL A 73 14.34 -14.50 -14.51
CA VAL A 73 14.46 -15.66 -15.41
C VAL A 73 15.45 -15.39 -16.55
N VAL A 74 15.43 -14.20 -17.17
CA VAL A 74 16.38 -13.83 -18.23
C VAL A 74 17.83 -13.83 -17.72
N VAL A 75 18.09 -13.19 -16.57
CA VAL A 75 19.45 -13.17 -15.96
C VAL A 75 19.92 -14.58 -15.63
N LEU A 76 19.06 -15.40 -15.01
CA LEU A 76 19.40 -16.78 -14.64
C LEU A 76 19.63 -17.68 -15.87
N GLN A 77 18.89 -17.50 -16.97
CA GLN A 77 19.21 -18.17 -18.24
C GLN A 77 20.57 -17.72 -18.78
N MET A 78 20.91 -16.44 -18.71
CA MET A 78 22.25 -15.96 -19.12
C MET A 78 23.38 -16.50 -18.23
N VAL A 79 23.12 -16.74 -16.94
CA VAL A 79 24.03 -17.45 -16.03
C VAL A 79 24.19 -18.92 -16.44
N ALA A 80 23.09 -19.62 -16.76
CA ALA A 80 23.15 -20.99 -17.29
C ALA A 80 23.91 -21.10 -18.63
N GLU A 81 23.86 -20.06 -19.46
CA GLU A 81 24.62 -19.94 -20.71
C GLU A 81 26.10 -19.56 -20.49
N GLY A 82 26.50 -19.21 -19.26
CA GLY A 82 27.84 -18.73 -18.93
C GLY A 82 28.18 -17.35 -19.51
N LYS A 83 27.15 -16.52 -19.77
CA LYS A 83 27.28 -15.12 -20.22
C LYS A 83 27.35 -14.14 -19.04
N MET A 84 26.68 -14.49 -17.94
CA MET A 84 26.67 -13.77 -16.67
C MET A 84 27.10 -14.69 -15.54
N ASP A 85 27.47 -14.11 -14.41
CA ASP A 85 27.80 -14.81 -13.16
C ASP A 85 27.11 -14.04 -12.01
N LEU A 86 26.40 -14.74 -11.13
CA LEU A 86 25.62 -14.13 -10.05
C LEU A 86 26.51 -13.37 -9.07
N ASP A 87 27.75 -13.83 -8.88
CA ASP A 87 28.68 -13.28 -7.89
C ASP A 87 29.72 -12.31 -8.51
N SER A 88 29.62 -12.03 -9.82
CA SER A 88 30.37 -10.96 -10.51
C SER A 88 29.75 -9.58 -10.27
N SER A 89 30.56 -8.53 -10.35
CA SER A 89 30.10 -7.16 -10.13
C SER A 89 29.30 -6.65 -11.34
N LEU A 90 28.29 -5.80 -11.10
CA LEU A 90 27.58 -5.09 -12.16
C LEU A 90 28.55 -4.29 -13.07
N SER A 91 29.66 -3.79 -12.51
CA SER A 91 30.69 -3.05 -13.25
C SER A 91 31.51 -3.90 -14.24
N ASP A 92 31.41 -5.24 -14.18
CA ASP A 92 31.97 -6.15 -15.21
C ASP A 92 31.10 -6.16 -16.48
N TYR A 93 29.82 -5.77 -16.38
CA TYR A 93 28.83 -5.80 -17.47
C TYR A 93 28.48 -4.41 -18.01
N LEU A 94 28.53 -3.38 -17.17
CA LEU A 94 28.16 -2.01 -17.54
C LEU A 94 29.36 -1.03 -17.48
N PRO A 95 29.47 -0.09 -18.43
CA PRO A 95 30.51 0.93 -18.38
C PRO A 95 30.26 1.88 -17.21
N ALA A 96 31.34 2.38 -16.58
CA ALA A 96 31.23 3.29 -15.43
C ALA A 96 30.30 4.51 -15.65
N ALA A 97 30.16 5.00 -16.89
CA ALA A 97 29.25 6.10 -17.21
C ALA A 97 27.74 5.76 -17.11
N ALA A 98 27.37 4.48 -17.07
CA ALA A 98 26.00 4.01 -16.79
C ALA A 98 25.71 3.94 -15.28
N LEU A 99 26.75 3.75 -14.47
CA LEU A 99 26.69 3.60 -13.00
C LEU A 99 26.95 4.93 -12.26
N ASP A 100 27.44 5.95 -12.99
CA ASP A 100 27.89 7.24 -12.44
C ASP A 100 26.78 7.95 -11.64
N GLY A 101 27.09 8.27 -10.39
CA GLY A 101 26.19 8.95 -9.45
C GLY A 101 25.17 8.05 -8.74
N ILE A 102 25.07 6.76 -9.07
CA ILE A 102 24.19 5.82 -8.36
C ILE A 102 25.00 5.14 -7.24
N ALA A 103 24.52 5.24 -6.00
CA ALA A 103 25.20 4.62 -4.85
C ALA A 103 25.33 3.11 -5.03
N ASN A 104 26.41 2.51 -4.50
CA ASN A 104 26.73 1.07 -4.53
C ASN A 104 26.84 0.39 -5.93
N ALA A 105 26.39 1.01 -7.01
CA ALA A 105 26.22 0.39 -8.33
C ALA A 105 27.54 -0.12 -8.97
N ASP A 106 28.70 0.40 -8.57
CA ASP A 106 30.01 -0.04 -9.05
C ASP A 106 30.58 -1.27 -8.33
N GLN A 107 30.02 -1.63 -7.16
CA GLN A 107 30.53 -2.69 -6.29
C GLN A 107 29.55 -3.85 -6.05
N VAL A 108 28.24 -3.67 -6.26
CA VAL A 108 27.22 -4.73 -6.09
C VAL A 108 27.39 -5.87 -7.09
N THR A 109 26.95 -7.06 -6.70
CA THR A 109 26.86 -8.24 -7.58
C THR A 109 25.47 -8.40 -8.19
N LEU A 110 25.36 -9.19 -9.26
CA LEU A 110 24.05 -9.49 -9.87
C LEU A 110 23.10 -10.19 -8.88
N ARG A 111 23.64 -11.04 -7.98
CA ARG A 111 22.87 -11.66 -6.89
C ARG A 111 22.24 -10.62 -5.97
N GLN A 112 23.01 -9.61 -5.55
CA GLN A 112 22.56 -8.56 -4.62
C GLN A 112 21.47 -7.68 -5.25
N LEU A 113 21.56 -7.41 -6.56
CA LEU A 113 20.48 -6.73 -7.31
C LEU A 113 19.20 -7.59 -7.34
N LEU A 114 19.33 -8.87 -7.70
CA LEU A 114 18.20 -9.79 -7.81
C LEU A 114 17.51 -10.08 -6.47
N SER A 115 18.26 -10.11 -5.36
CA SER A 115 17.72 -10.37 -4.02
C SER A 115 17.36 -9.13 -3.23
N ASN A 116 17.42 -7.92 -3.83
CA ASN A 116 17.20 -6.65 -3.12
C ASN A 116 18.08 -6.50 -1.86
N THR A 117 19.37 -6.83 -1.97
CA THR A 117 20.38 -6.64 -0.92
C THR A 117 21.54 -5.76 -1.40
N SER A 118 21.24 -4.81 -2.29
CA SER A 118 22.23 -3.97 -2.97
C SER A 118 22.59 -2.69 -2.20
N GLY A 119 21.72 -2.23 -1.30
CA GLY A 119 21.81 -0.89 -0.69
C GLY A 119 21.68 0.25 -1.69
N ILE A 120 21.06 0.01 -2.85
CA ILE A 120 20.79 1.02 -3.89
C ILE A 120 19.41 1.63 -3.61
N PRO A 121 19.30 2.96 -3.42
CA PRO A 121 18.02 3.60 -3.14
C PRO A 121 17.00 3.36 -4.26
N ASP A 122 15.73 3.17 -3.89
CA ASP A 122 14.65 3.12 -4.88
C ASP A 122 14.42 4.53 -5.44
N TYR A 123 14.27 4.66 -6.76
CA TYR A 123 13.86 5.94 -7.33
C TYR A 123 12.44 6.32 -6.91
N ASP A 124 11.59 5.33 -6.58
CA ASP A 124 10.19 5.53 -6.23
C ASP A 124 10.06 6.23 -4.87
N GLU A 125 10.89 5.83 -3.88
CA GLU A 125 11.03 6.54 -2.60
C GLU A 125 11.59 7.97 -2.77
N VAL A 126 12.45 8.18 -3.77
CA VAL A 126 13.06 9.49 -4.07
C VAL A 126 12.07 10.44 -4.74
N VAL A 127 11.14 9.92 -5.55
CA VAL A 127 9.98 10.67 -6.03
C VAL A 127 9.05 10.93 -4.84
N GLY A 128 8.62 9.85 -4.18
CA GLY A 128 7.66 9.85 -3.08
C GLY A 128 6.27 10.39 -3.47
N ASP A 129 5.31 10.23 -2.58
CA ASP A 129 3.91 10.62 -2.82
C ASP A 129 3.76 12.11 -3.20
N SER A 130 4.64 12.98 -2.68
CA SER A 130 4.71 14.41 -2.99
C SER A 130 5.35 14.75 -4.34
N GLY A 131 6.26 13.91 -4.84
CA GLY A 131 6.88 14.09 -6.16
C GLY A 131 6.01 13.52 -7.27
N LEU A 132 5.13 12.57 -6.95
CA LEU A 132 4.25 11.89 -7.89
C LEU A 132 3.34 12.83 -8.71
N PRO A 133 2.60 13.81 -8.12
CA PRO A 133 1.81 14.75 -8.92
C PRO A 133 2.69 15.62 -9.82
N VAL A 134 3.83 16.11 -9.31
CA VAL A 134 4.78 16.91 -10.11
C VAL A 134 5.36 16.08 -11.27
N LEU A 135 5.62 14.80 -11.04
CA LEU A 135 6.12 13.87 -12.06
C LEU A 135 5.05 13.59 -13.13
N ILE A 136 3.82 13.32 -12.70
CA ILE A 136 2.66 13.13 -13.59
C ILE A 136 2.42 14.39 -14.42
N GLU A 137 2.38 15.59 -13.82
CA GLU A 137 2.26 16.86 -14.53
C GLU A 137 3.39 17.09 -15.53
N GLN A 138 4.65 16.85 -15.14
CA GLN A 138 5.79 16.99 -16.05
C GLN A 138 5.64 16.09 -17.28
N ILE A 139 5.25 14.83 -17.09
CA ILE A 139 5.08 13.86 -18.18
C ILE A 139 3.87 14.21 -19.06
N LEU A 140 2.76 14.67 -18.47
CA LEU A 140 1.58 15.14 -19.19
C LEU A 140 1.81 16.46 -19.92
N SER A 141 2.77 17.29 -19.48
CA SER A 141 3.11 18.58 -20.12
C SER A 141 3.87 18.43 -21.44
N ASP A 142 4.63 17.33 -21.63
CA ASP A 142 5.21 16.94 -22.92
C ASP A 142 5.08 15.42 -23.17
N PRO A 143 3.90 14.94 -23.61
CA PRO A 143 3.68 13.52 -23.91
C PRO A 143 4.54 12.97 -25.06
N SER A 144 5.34 13.81 -25.73
CA SER A 144 6.29 13.39 -26.77
C SER A 144 7.66 12.98 -26.23
N ALA A 145 7.91 13.20 -24.93
CA ALA A 145 9.14 12.86 -24.22
C ALA A 145 8.86 11.80 -23.13
N PRO A 146 8.72 10.51 -23.48
CA PRO A 146 8.42 9.45 -22.52
C PRO A 146 9.50 9.31 -21.43
N LEU A 147 9.06 9.11 -20.18
CA LEU A 147 9.95 8.78 -19.07
C LEU A 147 10.29 7.29 -19.12
N GLY A 148 11.41 6.97 -19.78
CA GLY A 148 11.92 5.60 -19.88
C GLY A 148 12.95 5.24 -18.80
N PRO A 149 13.50 4.00 -18.84
CA PRO A 149 14.38 3.44 -17.81
C PRO A 149 15.59 4.30 -17.44
N LYS A 150 16.13 5.06 -18.41
CA LYS A 150 17.24 5.98 -18.16
C LYS A 150 16.82 7.17 -17.29
N GLY A 151 15.65 7.74 -17.52
CA GLY A 151 15.15 8.88 -16.73
C GLY A 151 14.84 8.47 -15.28
N LEU A 152 14.28 7.28 -15.10
CA LEU A 152 14.08 6.67 -13.77
C LEU A 152 15.41 6.46 -13.05
N LEU A 153 16.44 5.93 -13.73
CA LEU A 153 17.81 5.84 -13.16
C LEU A 153 18.47 7.20 -12.90
N ASP A 154 18.11 8.25 -13.65
CA ASP A 154 18.61 9.61 -13.41
C ASP A 154 18.00 10.23 -12.13
N ILE A 155 16.84 9.77 -11.64
CA ILE A 155 16.23 10.17 -10.36
C ILE A 155 17.01 9.64 -9.15
N ALA A 156 17.45 8.38 -9.20
CA ALA A 156 18.24 7.74 -8.12
C ALA A 156 19.67 8.32 -7.96
N LYS A 157 20.10 9.26 -8.81
CA LYS A 157 21.47 9.81 -8.78
C LYS A 157 21.68 10.85 -7.69
N GLY A 158 22.85 10.77 -7.07
CA GLY A 158 23.27 11.65 -5.98
C GLY A 158 22.67 11.28 -4.62
N GLN A 159 21.77 10.30 -4.59
CA GLN A 159 21.20 9.75 -3.36
C GLN A 159 22.22 8.89 -2.61
N PRO A 160 22.18 8.86 -1.26
CA PRO A 160 23.06 8.01 -0.47
C PRO A 160 22.72 6.51 -0.67
N ALA A 161 23.67 5.64 -0.34
CA ALA A 161 23.34 4.23 -0.14
C ALA A 161 22.46 4.09 1.10
N THR A 162 21.44 3.24 1.01
CA THR A 162 20.54 2.90 2.12
C THR A 162 21.25 1.98 3.11
N SER A 163 21.84 0.89 2.61
CA SER A 163 22.67 -0.05 3.36
C SER A 163 24.00 -0.40 2.66
N ALA A 164 24.78 -1.31 3.26
CA ALA A 164 25.98 -1.86 2.62
C ALA A 164 25.63 -3.09 1.76
N PRO A 165 26.29 -3.31 0.60
CA PRO A 165 25.97 -4.45 -0.25
C PRO A 165 26.02 -5.80 0.46
N GLY A 166 24.88 -6.48 0.51
CA GLY A 166 24.68 -7.81 1.09
C GLY A 166 24.42 -7.84 2.60
N THR A 167 24.16 -6.71 3.26
CA THR A 167 23.87 -6.71 4.72
C THR A 167 22.40 -6.83 5.06
N GLU A 168 21.52 -6.12 4.34
CA GLU A 168 20.10 -5.96 4.67
C GLU A 168 19.25 -6.12 3.40
N TYR A 169 17.97 -6.49 3.57
CA TYR A 169 16.99 -6.51 2.48
C TYR A 169 16.30 -5.15 2.41
N GLU A 170 16.38 -4.51 1.25
CA GLU A 170 15.77 -3.22 0.94
C GLU A 170 15.24 -3.30 -0.49
N TYR A 171 13.92 -3.27 -0.64
CA TYR A 171 13.28 -3.32 -1.95
C TYR A 171 13.70 -2.10 -2.77
N SER A 172 14.09 -2.31 -4.03
CA SER A 172 14.50 -1.20 -4.90
C SER A 172 14.25 -1.51 -6.38
N ASN A 173 13.32 -0.77 -7.00
CA ASN A 173 13.05 -0.83 -8.44
C ASN A 173 14.30 -0.49 -9.27
N THR A 174 15.17 0.40 -8.76
CA THR A 174 16.47 0.77 -9.34
C THR A 174 17.35 -0.45 -9.64
N ASN A 175 17.30 -1.49 -8.80
CA ASN A 175 18.05 -2.73 -9.04
C ASN A 175 17.72 -3.37 -10.38
N PHE A 176 16.42 -3.43 -10.71
CA PHE A 176 15.94 -4.11 -11.91
C PHE A 176 16.11 -3.27 -13.17
N LEU A 177 16.08 -1.93 -13.07
CA LEU A 177 16.48 -1.04 -14.17
C LEU A 177 17.95 -1.26 -14.57
N LEU A 178 18.85 -1.43 -13.59
CA LEU A 178 20.27 -1.75 -13.82
C LEU A 178 20.46 -3.15 -14.43
N LEU A 179 19.71 -4.16 -13.96
CA LEU A 179 19.70 -5.50 -14.56
C LEU A 179 19.21 -5.46 -16.02
N GLY A 180 18.20 -4.64 -16.34
CA GLY A 180 17.74 -4.40 -17.71
C GLY A 180 18.86 -3.92 -18.63
N GLN A 181 19.63 -2.90 -18.19
CA GLN A 181 20.78 -2.44 -18.97
C GLN A 181 21.86 -3.52 -19.13
N ALA A 182 22.11 -4.33 -18.10
CA ALA A 182 23.09 -5.42 -18.17
C ALA A 182 22.66 -6.52 -19.16
N ILE A 183 21.37 -6.86 -19.21
CA ILE A 183 20.79 -7.80 -20.19
C ILE A 183 21.03 -7.30 -21.62
N GLU A 184 20.73 -6.03 -21.91
CA GLU A 184 20.95 -5.43 -23.24
C GLU A 184 22.44 -5.36 -23.60
N ALA A 185 23.30 -4.96 -22.66
CA ALA A 185 24.74 -4.86 -22.86
C ALA A 185 25.41 -6.22 -23.16
N VAL A 186 24.96 -7.30 -22.50
CA VAL A 186 25.51 -8.65 -22.65
C VAL A 186 24.94 -9.39 -23.85
N SER A 187 23.65 -9.20 -24.18
CA SER A 187 23.01 -9.83 -25.35
C SER A 187 23.36 -9.12 -26.66
N GLY A 188 23.42 -7.79 -26.65
CA GLY A 188 23.40 -6.95 -27.85
C GLY A 188 22.02 -6.80 -28.50
N ASN A 189 20.97 -7.33 -27.87
CA ASN A 189 19.58 -7.20 -28.28
C ASN A 189 18.83 -6.23 -27.34
N THR A 190 17.63 -5.82 -27.69
CA THR A 190 16.76 -5.06 -26.77
C THR A 190 16.17 -5.96 -25.69
N LEU A 191 15.81 -5.38 -24.54
CA LEU A 191 15.13 -6.07 -23.46
C LEU A 191 13.83 -6.76 -23.95
N ALA A 192 13.09 -6.10 -24.85
CA ALA A 192 11.87 -6.65 -25.43
C ALA A 192 12.14 -7.91 -26.28
N GLU A 193 13.23 -7.96 -27.05
CA GLU A 193 13.63 -9.14 -27.82
C GLU A 193 14.10 -10.30 -26.92
N GLU A 194 14.87 -10.01 -25.87
CA GLU A 194 15.28 -11.04 -24.90
C GLU A 194 14.06 -11.58 -24.13
N MET A 195 13.18 -10.73 -23.59
CA MET A 195 11.95 -11.14 -22.91
C MET A 195 11.04 -11.99 -23.80
N GLN A 196 10.80 -11.55 -25.05
CA GLN A 196 9.99 -12.27 -26.03
C GLN A 196 10.54 -13.68 -26.27
N THR A 197 11.83 -13.79 -26.57
CA THR A 197 12.46 -15.06 -26.98
C THR A 197 12.78 -16.01 -25.84
N ARG A 198 12.92 -15.51 -24.61
CA ARG A 198 13.33 -16.27 -23.42
C ARG A 198 12.22 -16.61 -22.44
N VAL A 199 11.18 -15.78 -22.37
CA VAL A 199 10.10 -15.91 -21.41
C VAL A 199 8.75 -16.05 -22.13
N PHE A 200 8.37 -15.08 -22.95
CA PHE A 200 7.01 -15.02 -23.48
C PHE A 200 6.72 -16.16 -24.48
N GLU A 201 7.57 -16.36 -25.50
CA GLU A 201 7.39 -17.46 -26.46
C GLU A 201 7.55 -18.86 -25.80
N PRO A 202 8.56 -19.12 -24.93
CA PRO A 202 8.71 -20.42 -24.29
C PRO A 202 7.58 -20.78 -23.30
N ALA A 203 7.05 -19.82 -22.54
CA ALA A 203 5.88 -20.03 -21.69
C ALA A 203 4.54 -20.06 -22.47
N GLY A 204 4.55 -19.61 -23.74
CA GLY A 204 3.35 -19.54 -24.57
C GLY A 204 2.43 -18.37 -24.22
N MET A 205 3.00 -17.27 -23.71
CA MET A 205 2.31 -16.04 -23.35
C MET A 205 2.02 -15.22 -24.62
N THR A 206 0.84 -15.41 -25.22
CA THR A 206 0.52 -14.87 -26.55
C THR A 206 -0.04 -13.44 -26.56
N SER A 207 -0.47 -12.94 -25.39
CA SER A 207 -0.99 -11.59 -25.18
C SER A 207 0.02 -10.67 -24.49
N THR A 208 1.21 -11.17 -24.18
CA THR A 208 2.22 -10.48 -23.39
C THR A 208 3.27 -9.79 -24.25
N SER A 209 3.71 -8.60 -23.83
CA SER A 209 4.81 -7.86 -24.46
C SER A 209 5.44 -6.86 -23.48
N MET A 210 6.59 -6.28 -23.84
CA MET A 210 7.05 -5.07 -23.16
C MET A 210 6.30 -3.85 -23.71
N LYS A 211 5.87 -2.92 -22.84
CA LYS A 211 5.18 -1.66 -23.21
C LYS A 211 5.98 -0.87 -24.27
N SER A 212 7.30 -0.88 -24.16
CA SER A 212 8.25 -0.28 -25.12
C SER A 212 8.19 -0.85 -26.55
N ALA A 213 7.60 -2.04 -26.76
CA ALA A 213 7.38 -2.61 -28.09
C ALA A 213 6.15 -2.04 -28.82
N GLY A 214 5.34 -1.19 -28.16
CA GLY A 214 4.29 -0.39 -28.79
C GLY A 214 2.89 -1.02 -28.80
N VAL A 215 2.55 -1.85 -27.79
CA VAL A 215 1.19 -2.38 -27.61
C VAL A 215 0.39 -1.46 -26.67
N MET A 216 -0.60 -0.75 -27.22
CA MET A 216 -1.58 0.06 -26.46
C MET A 216 -3.01 -0.05 -27.01
N GLY A 217 -3.27 -0.97 -27.93
CA GLY A 217 -4.64 -1.27 -28.36
C GLY A 217 -5.25 -2.30 -27.42
N ASP A 218 -6.31 -1.93 -26.71
CA ASP A 218 -7.08 -2.78 -25.79
C ASP A 218 -6.39 -3.08 -24.43
N LEU A 219 -5.65 -2.09 -23.91
CA LEU A 219 -5.16 -2.08 -22.53
C LEU A 219 -6.32 -1.72 -21.58
N LEU A 220 -6.45 -2.47 -20.49
CA LEU A 220 -7.34 -2.18 -19.36
C LEU A 220 -6.98 -0.80 -18.76
N HIS A 221 -7.98 0.07 -18.56
CA HIS A 221 -7.68 1.39 -18.04
C HIS A 221 -7.21 1.33 -16.59
N SER A 222 -6.18 2.13 -16.29
CA SER A 222 -5.53 2.27 -15.00
C SER A 222 -5.94 3.61 -14.38
N TYR A 223 -6.29 3.63 -13.10
CA TYR A 223 -6.76 4.83 -12.43
C TYR A 223 -5.94 5.16 -11.19
N ALA A 224 -5.56 6.42 -11.02
CA ALA A 224 -4.83 6.90 -9.86
C ALA A 224 -5.67 7.91 -9.09
N GLN A 225 -5.56 7.89 -7.77
CA GLN A 225 -6.06 8.98 -6.95
C GLN A 225 -5.25 10.25 -7.24
N ASN A 226 -5.88 11.35 -7.68
CA ASN A 226 -5.20 12.65 -7.73
C ASN A 226 -4.88 13.09 -6.30
N PRO A 227 -3.60 13.30 -5.94
CA PRO A 227 -3.28 13.80 -4.61
C PRO A 227 -3.61 15.29 -4.44
N LEU A 228 -3.87 16.06 -5.51
CA LEU A 228 -4.16 17.49 -5.42
C LEU A 228 -5.64 17.80 -5.07
N ASP A 229 -6.60 17.14 -5.72
CA ASP A 229 -8.04 17.43 -5.57
C ASP A 229 -8.88 16.23 -5.10
N GLY A 230 -8.30 15.02 -5.07
CA GLY A 230 -9.03 13.81 -4.72
C GLY A 230 -9.94 13.26 -5.82
N GLU A 231 -9.85 13.71 -7.08
CA GLU A 231 -10.52 13.07 -8.21
C GLU A 231 -9.75 11.82 -8.70
N THR A 232 -10.48 10.83 -9.21
CA THR A 232 -9.88 9.63 -9.86
C THR A 232 -9.41 9.99 -11.27
N LEU A 233 -8.10 10.02 -11.48
CA LEU A 233 -7.49 10.29 -12.78
C LEU A 233 -7.38 9.00 -13.60
N ASP A 234 -7.76 9.07 -14.87
CA ASP A 234 -7.36 8.07 -15.85
C ASP A 234 -5.87 8.26 -16.18
N VAL A 235 -5.04 7.34 -15.70
CA VAL A 235 -3.58 7.31 -15.93
C VAL A 235 -3.19 6.33 -17.06
N THR A 236 -4.17 5.82 -17.80
CA THR A 236 -3.97 4.89 -18.92
C THR A 236 -3.16 5.56 -20.02
N GLY A 237 -2.12 4.88 -20.46
CA GLY A 237 -1.30 5.39 -21.56
C GLY A 237 -0.41 6.58 -21.20
N ILE A 238 -0.25 6.92 -19.90
CA ILE A 238 0.83 7.80 -19.47
C ILE A 238 2.16 7.24 -20.03
N PRO A 239 2.98 8.06 -20.71
CA PRO A 239 4.16 7.61 -21.45
C PRO A 239 5.37 7.34 -20.53
N ILE A 240 5.16 6.56 -19.47
CA ILE A 240 6.21 5.96 -18.65
C ILE A 240 6.53 4.56 -19.20
N ASP A 241 7.81 4.28 -19.38
CA ASP A 241 8.34 2.94 -19.66
C ASP A 241 9.21 2.48 -18.49
N LEU A 242 8.61 1.60 -17.69
CA LEU A 242 9.21 0.96 -16.51
C LEU A 242 10.24 -0.14 -16.88
N GLY A 243 10.41 -0.47 -18.16
CA GLY A 243 11.46 -1.39 -18.63
C GLY A 243 11.51 -2.73 -17.87
N ALA A 244 12.68 -3.08 -17.35
CA ALA A 244 12.94 -4.37 -16.70
C ALA A 244 12.41 -4.47 -15.25
N GLU A 245 11.97 -3.36 -14.64
CA GLU A 245 11.43 -3.37 -13.28
C GLU A 245 9.90 -3.52 -13.28
N GLY A 246 9.18 -2.88 -14.22
CA GLY A 246 7.72 -2.91 -14.27
C GLY A 246 7.07 -2.82 -15.65
N GLY A 247 7.85 -2.86 -16.74
CA GLY A 247 7.41 -2.46 -18.08
C GLY A 247 6.69 -3.52 -18.93
N ALA A 248 6.30 -4.67 -18.38
CA ALA A 248 5.54 -5.68 -19.12
C ALA A 248 4.03 -5.41 -19.08
N VAL A 249 3.34 -5.76 -20.16
CA VAL A 249 1.87 -5.84 -20.24
C VAL A 249 1.48 -7.28 -20.55
N SER A 250 0.46 -7.81 -19.87
CA SER A 250 0.05 -9.22 -19.94
C SER A 250 -1.45 -9.39 -19.65
N SER A 251 -1.95 -10.62 -19.71
CA SER A 251 -3.29 -10.99 -19.22
C SER A 251 -3.17 -12.02 -18.09
N THR A 252 -4.25 -12.24 -17.35
CA THR A 252 -4.29 -13.20 -16.22
C THR A 252 -3.85 -14.59 -16.66
N GLY A 253 -4.39 -15.08 -17.79
CA GLY A 253 -4.08 -16.40 -18.33
C GLY A 253 -2.64 -16.54 -18.82
N ASP A 254 -1.99 -15.44 -19.21
CA ASP A 254 -0.56 -15.44 -19.57
C ASP A 254 0.34 -15.41 -18.33
N MET A 255 -0.01 -14.65 -17.27
CA MET A 255 0.70 -14.69 -15.99
C MET A 255 0.61 -16.07 -15.33
N ILE A 256 -0.53 -16.75 -15.44
CA ILE A 256 -0.66 -18.17 -15.07
C ILE A 256 0.26 -19.08 -15.88
N ARG A 257 0.40 -18.86 -17.20
CA ARG A 257 1.35 -19.64 -18.04
C ARG A 257 2.79 -19.41 -17.60
N PHE A 258 3.17 -18.18 -17.28
CA PHE A 258 4.49 -17.88 -16.76
C PHE A 258 4.77 -18.64 -15.46
N MET A 259 3.84 -18.60 -14.51
CA MET A 259 3.99 -19.27 -13.21
C MET A 259 3.98 -20.80 -13.32
N ASP A 260 3.17 -21.39 -14.21
CA ASP A 260 3.29 -22.83 -14.52
C ASP A 260 4.67 -23.13 -15.12
N ALA A 261 5.08 -22.39 -16.15
CA ALA A 261 6.32 -22.62 -16.86
C ALA A 261 7.57 -22.43 -15.97
N LEU A 262 7.50 -21.56 -14.96
CA LEU A 262 8.57 -21.35 -13.98
C LEU A 262 8.58 -22.41 -12.87
N LEU A 263 7.44 -22.61 -12.19
CA LEU A 263 7.40 -23.27 -10.88
C LEU A 263 6.72 -24.65 -10.89
N VAL A 264 5.77 -24.89 -11.80
CA VAL A 264 4.98 -26.14 -11.84
C VAL A 264 5.55 -27.11 -12.86
N SER A 265 5.57 -26.73 -14.14
CA SER A 265 6.17 -27.52 -15.23
C SER A 265 7.68 -27.32 -15.36
N LYS A 266 8.23 -26.25 -14.77
CA LYS A 266 9.68 -26.00 -14.59
C LYS A 266 10.46 -26.07 -15.91
N THR A 267 9.94 -25.39 -16.92
CA THR A 267 10.46 -25.35 -18.29
C THR A 267 11.31 -24.11 -18.60
N LEU A 268 11.15 -23.01 -17.85
CA LEU A 268 11.86 -21.74 -18.08
C LEU A 268 13.30 -21.69 -17.57
N LEU A 269 13.64 -22.51 -16.56
CA LEU A 269 14.98 -22.53 -15.95
C LEU A 269 15.50 -23.97 -15.77
N PRO A 270 16.82 -24.20 -15.94
CA PRO A 270 17.45 -25.44 -15.48
C PRO A 270 17.34 -25.60 -13.96
N GLU A 271 17.33 -26.84 -13.47
CA GLU A 271 17.16 -27.20 -12.05
C GLU A 271 18.09 -26.43 -11.10
N ALA A 272 19.35 -26.22 -11.48
CA ALA A 272 20.32 -25.47 -10.68
C ALA A 272 19.95 -23.98 -10.56
N GLN A 273 19.57 -23.33 -11.66
CA GLN A 273 19.16 -21.92 -11.66
C GLN A 273 17.82 -21.71 -10.98
N LEU A 274 16.89 -22.65 -11.10
CA LEU A 274 15.63 -22.60 -10.35
C LEU A 274 15.89 -22.74 -8.85
N ALA A 275 16.81 -23.62 -8.44
CA ALA A 275 17.19 -23.76 -7.04
C ALA A 275 17.88 -22.51 -6.48
N GLU A 276 18.70 -21.81 -7.27
CA GLU A 276 19.23 -20.48 -6.90
C GLU A 276 18.10 -19.45 -6.77
N MET A 277 17.12 -19.44 -7.70
CA MET A 277 15.99 -18.49 -7.68
C MET A 277 15.11 -18.65 -6.45
N THR A 278 14.83 -19.90 -6.05
CA THR A 278 14.00 -20.25 -4.90
C THR A 278 14.82 -20.51 -3.63
N ASN A 279 16.07 -20.05 -3.56
CA ASN A 279 16.85 -20.07 -2.33
C ASN A 279 16.47 -18.86 -1.46
N PHE A 280 15.25 -18.92 -0.93
CA PHE A 280 14.65 -17.82 -0.17
C PHE A 280 15.42 -17.53 1.12
N THR A 281 15.65 -16.24 1.38
CA THR A 281 16.15 -15.73 2.66
C THR A 281 14.98 -15.13 3.42
N GLU A 282 14.79 -15.55 4.67
CA GLU A 282 13.78 -15.00 5.58
C GLU A 282 14.14 -13.54 5.94
N ILE A 283 13.15 -12.65 5.83
CA ILE A 283 13.30 -11.21 6.06
C ILE A 283 12.52 -10.79 7.30
N ALA A 284 11.28 -11.26 7.39
CA ALA A 284 10.42 -11.06 8.55
C ALA A 284 9.66 -12.36 8.83
N ALA A 285 9.44 -12.66 10.10
CA ALA A 285 8.63 -13.79 10.54
C ALA A 285 7.83 -13.39 11.79
N ASP A 286 6.58 -13.84 11.82
CA ASP A 286 5.73 -13.85 13.00
C ASP A 286 5.53 -15.32 13.44
N PRO A 287 6.22 -15.77 14.49
CA PRO A 287 6.07 -17.11 15.02
C PRO A 287 4.69 -17.41 15.63
N ALA A 288 3.89 -16.39 15.99
CA ALA A 288 2.57 -16.59 16.59
C ALA A 288 1.53 -17.01 15.55
N THR A 289 1.59 -16.42 14.34
CA THR A 289 0.70 -16.76 13.22
C THR A 289 1.27 -17.80 12.24
N GLU A 290 2.46 -18.36 12.53
CA GLU A 290 3.26 -19.15 11.59
C GLU A 290 3.43 -18.45 10.21
N SER A 291 3.54 -17.11 10.22
CA SER A 291 3.68 -16.31 9.01
C SER A 291 5.13 -15.86 8.80
N ALA A 292 5.57 -15.78 7.54
CA ALA A 292 6.91 -15.29 7.21
C ALA A 292 6.98 -14.72 5.80
N PHE A 293 7.66 -13.58 5.64
CA PHE A 293 8.07 -13.03 4.36
C PHE A 293 9.53 -13.41 4.09
N SER A 294 9.77 -14.06 2.95
CA SER A 294 11.10 -14.42 2.47
C SER A 294 11.27 -14.04 1.00
N PHE A 295 12.50 -13.73 0.58
CA PHE A 295 12.78 -13.31 -0.79
C PHE A 295 13.93 -14.12 -1.41
N GLY A 296 13.75 -14.47 -2.69
CA GLY A 296 14.71 -15.23 -3.48
C GLY A 296 15.46 -14.32 -4.46
N LEU A 297 15.59 -14.76 -5.71
CA LEU A 297 16.10 -13.92 -6.81
C LEU A 297 14.92 -13.40 -7.64
N GLY A 298 14.40 -12.23 -7.27
CA GLY A 298 13.23 -11.57 -7.87
C GLY A 298 11.93 -12.37 -7.77
N LEU A 299 11.70 -13.01 -6.62
CA LEU A 299 10.54 -13.84 -6.32
C LEU A 299 10.31 -13.85 -4.80
N SER A 300 9.07 -13.68 -4.34
CA SER A 300 8.72 -13.77 -2.92
C SER A 300 8.26 -15.18 -2.54
N LEU A 301 8.42 -15.51 -1.26
CA LEU A 301 7.76 -16.61 -0.58
C LEU A 301 7.06 -16.02 0.65
N ASN A 302 5.73 -16.00 0.59
CA ASN A 302 4.86 -15.71 1.71
C ASN A 302 4.48 -17.04 2.38
N THR A 303 4.77 -17.17 3.67
CA THR A 303 4.17 -18.19 4.53
C THR A 303 3.06 -17.52 5.32
N ILE A 304 1.86 -18.09 5.31
CA ILE A 304 0.67 -17.55 5.99
C ILE A 304 -0.05 -18.74 6.63
N TYR A 305 -0.18 -18.75 7.95
CA TYR A 305 -0.71 -19.88 8.72
C TYR A 305 -0.06 -21.24 8.34
N GLY A 306 1.27 -21.23 8.17
CA GLY A 306 2.05 -22.40 7.74
C GLY A 306 1.87 -22.84 6.28
N GLN A 307 0.98 -22.22 5.50
CA GLN A 307 0.81 -22.47 4.06
C GLN A 307 1.77 -21.58 3.25
N GLN A 308 2.36 -22.13 2.19
CA GLN A 308 3.41 -21.46 1.42
C GLN A 308 2.93 -21.00 0.04
N PHE A 309 3.15 -19.72 -0.26
CA PHE A 309 2.76 -19.04 -1.49
C PHE A 309 4.00 -18.41 -2.13
N ILE A 310 4.34 -18.83 -3.36
CA ILE A 310 5.48 -18.29 -4.12
C ILE A 310 4.93 -17.42 -5.25
N GLY A 311 5.40 -16.18 -5.36
CA GLY A 311 4.84 -15.24 -6.33
C GLY A 311 5.46 -13.86 -6.30
N PHE A 312 4.64 -12.86 -6.65
CA PHE A 312 5.00 -11.45 -6.56
C PHE A 312 3.75 -10.56 -6.68
N ASP A 313 3.79 -9.41 -6.02
CA ASP A 313 2.86 -8.30 -6.23
C ASP A 313 3.45 -7.27 -7.18
N GLY A 314 2.60 -6.59 -7.96
CA GLY A 314 3.02 -5.56 -8.89
C GLY A 314 2.06 -4.39 -8.93
N GLY A 315 2.59 -3.18 -8.82
CA GLY A 315 1.87 -1.94 -9.06
C GLY A 315 2.42 -1.20 -10.28
N THR A 316 1.55 -0.47 -10.97
CA THR A 316 1.90 0.76 -11.70
C THR A 316 1.07 1.91 -11.12
N LEU A 317 1.13 3.11 -11.71
CA LEU A 317 0.42 4.31 -11.21
C LEU A 317 -1.07 4.10 -10.90
N GLY A 318 -1.75 3.17 -11.57
CA GLY A 318 -3.18 2.97 -11.39
C GLY A 318 -3.67 1.54 -11.63
N THR A 319 -2.79 0.56 -11.56
CA THR A 319 -3.14 -0.85 -11.64
C THR A 319 -2.26 -1.63 -10.68
N ASN A 320 -2.88 -2.21 -9.65
CA ASN A 320 -2.24 -3.12 -8.73
C ASN A 320 -2.62 -4.56 -9.09
N THR A 321 -1.68 -5.48 -8.88
CA THR A 321 -1.77 -6.86 -9.35
C THR A 321 -1.06 -7.79 -8.36
N SER A 322 -1.52 -9.04 -8.30
CA SER A 322 -0.90 -10.08 -7.48
C SER A 322 -0.91 -11.40 -8.24
N THR A 323 0.19 -12.15 -8.27
CA THR A 323 0.16 -13.54 -8.76
C THR A 323 0.94 -14.47 -7.84
N TYR A 324 0.25 -15.49 -7.33
CA TYR A 324 0.81 -16.44 -6.37
C TYR A 324 0.51 -17.89 -6.74
N LEU A 325 1.50 -18.76 -6.55
CA LEU A 325 1.38 -20.22 -6.56
C LEU A 325 1.32 -20.72 -5.12
N HIS A 326 0.23 -21.37 -4.74
CA HIS A 326 0.20 -22.16 -3.51
C HIS A 326 0.98 -23.48 -3.70
N VAL A 327 2.05 -23.64 -2.92
CA VAL A 327 3.10 -24.67 -3.12
C VAL A 327 2.58 -26.09 -2.97
N GLU A 328 1.74 -26.37 -1.98
CA GLU A 328 1.24 -27.73 -1.74
C GLU A 328 0.19 -28.15 -2.78
N SER A 329 -0.69 -27.24 -3.19
CA SER A 329 -1.84 -27.57 -4.04
C SER A 329 -1.55 -27.50 -5.54
N GLY A 330 -0.49 -26.78 -5.94
CA GLY A 330 -0.22 -26.44 -7.33
C GLY A 330 -1.20 -25.41 -7.91
N THR A 331 -1.96 -24.70 -7.06
CA THR A 331 -2.95 -23.70 -7.50
C THR A 331 -2.25 -22.37 -7.75
N ILE A 332 -2.44 -21.79 -8.93
CA ILE A 332 -1.99 -20.42 -9.23
C ILE A 332 -3.22 -19.51 -9.18
N VAL A 333 -3.15 -18.38 -8.49
CA VAL A 333 -4.16 -17.31 -8.52
C VAL A 333 -3.48 -16.04 -9.01
N THR A 334 -4.13 -15.33 -9.92
CA THR A 334 -3.72 -14.01 -10.39
C THR A 334 -4.88 -13.03 -10.27
N VAL A 335 -4.60 -11.82 -9.82
CA VAL A 335 -5.56 -10.76 -9.51
C VAL A 335 -5.06 -9.44 -10.10
N VAL A 336 -6.01 -8.62 -10.56
CA VAL A 336 -5.80 -7.27 -11.08
C VAL A 336 -6.88 -6.36 -10.49
N ALA A 337 -6.51 -5.19 -10.00
CA ALA A 337 -7.42 -4.14 -9.54
C ALA A 337 -6.94 -2.78 -10.07
N THR A 338 -7.83 -2.01 -10.72
CA THR A 338 -7.43 -0.82 -11.48
C THR A 338 -7.54 0.49 -10.71
N HIS A 339 -7.02 0.52 -9.47
CA HIS A 339 -6.86 1.78 -8.74
C HIS A 339 -5.60 1.79 -7.88
N SER A 340 -4.90 2.93 -7.81
CA SER A 340 -3.68 3.12 -7.00
C SER A 340 -3.82 2.63 -5.57
N ASP A 341 -4.98 2.87 -4.96
CA ASP A 341 -5.24 2.66 -3.53
C ASP A 341 -5.69 1.23 -3.19
N THR A 342 -5.71 0.30 -4.16
CA THR A 342 -6.26 -1.06 -3.98
C THR A 342 -5.22 -2.09 -3.54
N SER A 343 -5.62 -3.06 -2.71
CA SER A 343 -4.75 -4.13 -2.17
C SER A 343 -5.10 -5.53 -2.71
N PRO A 344 -4.72 -5.88 -3.96
CA PRO A 344 -5.12 -7.12 -4.62
C PRO A 344 -4.60 -8.41 -3.97
N GLU A 345 -3.56 -8.33 -3.13
CA GLU A 345 -3.08 -9.45 -2.33
C GLU A 345 -4.21 -10.00 -1.44
N SER A 346 -4.99 -9.12 -0.82
CA SER A 346 -6.14 -9.49 0.03
C SER A 346 -7.20 -10.30 -0.75
N LEU A 347 -7.42 -9.99 -2.04
CA LEU A 347 -8.29 -10.79 -2.90
C LEU A 347 -7.63 -12.12 -3.29
N ALA A 348 -6.33 -12.15 -3.57
CA ALA A 348 -5.63 -13.42 -3.84
C ALA A 348 -5.73 -14.38 -2.63
N LEU A 349 -5.55 -13.85 -1.42
CA LEU A 349 -5.70 -14.58 -0.16
C LEU A 349 -7.15 -15.04 0.08
N SER A 350 -8.13 -14.13 -0.03
CA SER A 350 -9.56 -14.46 0.08
C SER A 350 -9.99 -15.52 -0.94
N ALA A 351 -9.45 -15.47 -2.17
CA ALA A 351 -9.69 -16.48 -3.19
C ALA A 351 -9.08 -17.82 -2.80
N PHE A 352 -7.84 -17.87 -2.28
CA PHE A 352 -7.27 -19.12 -1.75
C PHE A 352 -8.08 -19.68 -0.59
N GLU A 353 -8.40 -18.87 0.42
CA GLU A 353 -9.24 -19.26 1.56
C GLU A 353 -10.57 -19.85 1.10
N THR A 354 -11.27 -19.18 0.18
CA THR A 354 -12.57 -19.65 -0.32
C THR A 354 -12.44 -20.91 -1.20
N ILE A 355 -11.36 -21.02 -1.99
CA ILE A 355 -11.06 -22.22 -2.80
C ILE A 355 -10.75 -23.43 -1.91
N PHE A 356 -10.13 -23.22 -0.76
CA PHE A 356 -9.77 -24.29 0.17
C PHE A 356 -10.84 -24.59 1.26
N ASN A 357 -11.75 -23.65 1.54
CA ASN A 357 -12.90 -23.82 2.45
C ASN A 357 -14.10 -24.58 1.83
N ASP A 358 -14.01 -25.14 0.62
CA ASP A 358 -15.01 -26.12 0.16
C ASP A 358 -14.96 -27.37 1.05
N SER A 359 -16.06 -27.61 1.75
CA SER A 359 -16.41 -28.77 2.59
C SER A 359 -15.98 -30.17 2.07
N ALA A 360 -15.66 -30.31 0.79
CA ALA A 360 -14.98 -31.49 0.22
C ALA A 360 -13.58 -31.77 0.82
N TRP A 361 -12.95 -30.82 1.51
CA TRP A 361 -11.66 -30.94 2.20
C TRP A 361 -11.75 -30.85 3.73
N ALA A 362 -12.87 -31.25 4.32
CA ALA A 362 -13.06 -31.36 5.78
C ALA A 362 -12.18 -32.45 6.44
N SER A 363 -10.87 -32.20 6.48
CA SER A 363 -9.89 -32.82 7.38
C SER A 363 -8.61 -31.96 7.51
N PHE A 364 -8.76 -30.65 7.77
CA PHE A 364 -7.79 -29.98 8.64
C PHE A 364 -8.33 -30.05 10.07
N ASP A 365 -7.62 -30.80 10.91
CA ASP A 365 -7.79 -30.84 12.36
C ASP A 365 -6.52 -31.44 12.98
N PRO A 366 -5.64 -30.64 13.62
CA PRO A 366 -4.50 -31.16 14.37
C PRO A 366 -4.88 -31.66 15.78
N HIS A 367 -6.13 -31.42 16.22
CA HIS A 367 -6.95 -32.06 17.28
C HIS A 367 -7.78 -31.01 18.04
N ALA A 368 -9.04 -30.92 17.66
CA ALA A 368 -10.00 -29.92 18.11
C ALA A 368 -10.33 -29.97 19.60
N ASP A 369 -10.70 -28.80 20.13
CA ASP A 369 -12.01 -28.61 20.76
C ASP A 369 -12.66 -27.38 20.11
N SER A 370 -13.65 -27.61 19.23
CA SER A 370 -14.18 -26.62 18.28
C SER A 370 -15.32 -25.76 18.84
N PHE A 371 -15.65 -24.65 18.16
CA PHE A 371 -17.02 -24.54 17.60
C PHE A 371 -17.15 -23.59 16.39
N ASP A 372 -18.15 -23.89 15.56
CA ASP A 372 -18.62 -23.10 14.41
C ASP A 372 -19.99 -22.50 14.76
N ILE A 373 -20.12 -21.17 14.73
CA ILE A 373 -21.35 -20.47 15.12
C ILE A 373 -22.06 -19.90 13.90
N THR A 374 -23.26 -20.43 13.63
CA THR A 374 -24.22 -19.81 12.70
C THR A 374 -25.50 -19.41 13.43
N GLY A 375 -25.78 -18.10 13.51
CA GLY A 375 -27.01 -17.54 14.12
C GLY A 375 -26.82 -16.15 14.73
N THR A 376 -27.89 -15.36 14.83
CA THR A 376 -27.88 -13.99 15.38
C THR A 376 -28.04 -13.94 16.91
N ALA A 377 -27.58 -12.84 17.52
CA ALA A 377 -27.30 -12.73 18.95
C ALA A 377 -28.50 -12.66 19.91
N ALA A 378 -28.38 -13.31 21.09
CA ALA A 378 -29.03 -12.95 22.37
C ALA A 378 -28.47 -13.75 23.59
N GLU A 379 -27.79 -13.03 24.51
CA GLU A 379 -27.51 -13.31 25.95
C GLU A 379 -26.71 -14.54 26.45
N ILE A 380 -25.87 -14.29 27.48
CA ILE A 380 -24.94 -15.22 28.15
C ILE A 380 -24.64 -14.69 29.64
N ASP A 381 -24.64 -15.55 30.73
CA ASP A 381 -24.79 -15.30 32.26
C ASP A 381 -23.52 -15.08 33.21
N LEU A 382 -23.23 -15.78 34.39
CA LEU A 382 -21.89 -16.19 35.03
C LEU A 382 -21.73 -16.64 36.59
N THR A 383 -21.63 -17.95 37.06
CA THR A 383 -21.13 -18.46 38.46
C THR A 383 -20.65 -19.99 38.74
N GLU A 384 -19.85 -20.28 39.84
CA GLU A 384 -19.03 -21.48 40.41
C GLU A 384 -19.36 -23.05 40.42
N GLY A 385 -18.29 -23.90 40.39
CA GLY A 385 -18.17 -25.39 40.38
C GLY A 385 -16.85 -25.99 40.98
N VAL A 386 -16.60 -27.33 40.90
CA VAL A 386 -15.46 -28.02 41.60
C VAL A 386 -14.80 -29.16 40.78
N GLY A 387 -13.48 -29.08 40.63
CA GLY A 387 -12.62 -30.01 39.86
C GLY A 387 -12.45 -31.43 40.44
N VAL A 388 -11.95 -32.34 39.60
CA VAL A 388 -11.85 -33.79 39.88
C VAL A 388 -10.80 -34.12 40.95
N ASP A 389 -9.83 -33.22 41.15
CA ASP A 389 -8.59 -33.49 41.89
C ASP A 389 -8.53 -32.82 43.29
N GLY A 390 -9.48 -31.92 43.60
CA GLY A 390 -9.70 -31.37 44.95
C GLY A 390 -9.04 -30.03 45.27
N GLU A 391 -8.57 -29.30 44.25
CA GLU A 391 -8.18 -27.88 44.35
C GLU A 391 -9.43 -26.96 44.46
N ALA A 392 -9.23 -25.69 44.81
CA ALA A 392 -10.31 -24.70 44.97
C ALA A 392 -10.46 -23.86 43.69
N GLN A 393 -11.71 -23.69 43.23
CA GLN A 393 -12.04 -23.12 41.94
C GLN A 393 -12.91 -21.85 42.10
N THR A 394 -12.52 -20.71 41.50
CA THR A 394 -13.35 -19.49 41.32
C THR A 394 -13.49 -19.10 39.85
N ASP A 395 -14.72 -18.73 39.48
CA ASP A 395 -15.35 -19.45 38.37
C ASP A 395 -16.61 -18.70 37.89
N PHE A 396 -16.69 -18.37 36.59
CA PHE A 396 -17.81 -17.63 35.98
C PHE A 396 -18.49 -18.37 34.76
N ALA A 397 -19.82 -18.56 34.72
CA ALA A 397 -20.62 -19.35 33.73
C ALA A 397 -21.63 -18.64 32.77
N LEU A 398 -21.33 -18.37 31.49
CA LEU A 398 -22.22 -17.63 30.57
C LEU A 398 -23.45 -18.52 30.16
N GLY A 399 -24.38 -18.72 31.08
CA GLY A 399 -25.33 -19.85 31.10
C GLY A 399 -25.22 -20.62 32.42
N GLN A 400 -24.87 -21.91 32.39
CA GLN A 400 -24.86 -22.78 33.58
C GLN A 400 -23.55 -23.57 33.85
N ALA A 401 -22.44 -23.31 33.15
CA ALA A 401 -21.15 -23.95 33.42
C ALA A 401 -19.97 -23.01 33.18
N THR A 402 -18.86 -23.25 33.87
CA THR A 402 -18.17 -22.18 34.58
C THR A 402 -16.66 -22.08 34.29
N LEU A 403 -16.10 -20.86 34.28
CA LEU A 403 -14.72 -20.48 33.93
C LEU A 403 -13.76 -20.53 35.13
N THR A 404 -13.19 -21.69 35.43
CA THR A 404 -12.13 -21.77 36.44
C THR A 404 -10.75 -21.99 35.88
N PHE A 405 -9.78 -21.41 36.58
CA PHE A 405 -8.36 -21.73 36.45
C PHE A 405 -7.89 -22.66 37.56
N GLU A 406 -7.19 -23.74 37.20
CA GLU A 406 -6.21 -24.40 38.06
C GLU A 406 -4.81 -24.01 37.55
N GLY A 407 -4.38 -22.77 37.84
CA GLY A 407 -3.20 -22.16 37.21
C GLY A 407 -2.65 -20.91 37.91
N GLY A 408 -1.49 -20.44 37.44
CA GLY A 408 -0.76 -19.29 37.99
C GLY A 408 -1.13 -17.93 37.38
N LEU A 409 -0.53 -16.87 37.90
CA LEU A 409 -0.91 -15.47 37.68
C LEU A 409 -0.45 -14.83 36.36
N ASP A 410 0.27 -15.57 35.52
CA ASP A 410 0.69 -15.10 34.19
C ASP A 410 -0.53 -15.03 33.23
N ALA A 411 -1.64 -15.69 33.58
CA ALA A 411 -2.90 -15.70 32.84
C ALA A 411 -3.80 -14.49 33.15
N LEU A 412 -3.25 -13.26 33.06
CA LEU A 412 -4.02 -12.01 33.22
C LEU A 412 -3.76 -10.94 32.15
N ASP A 413 -2.75 -11.12 31.31
CA ASP A 413 -2.68 -10.46 29.99
C ASP A 413 -3.79 -11.07 29.10
N GLY A 414 -4.62 -10.24 28.46
CA GLY A 414 -5.88 -10.69 27.83
C GLY A 414 -7.19 -10.04 28.36
N GLY A 415 -7.11 -9.14 29.35
CA GLY A 415 -8.27 -8.77 30.18
C GLY A 415 -9.37 -7.92 29.51
N ARG A 416 -10.50 -8.54 29.11
CA ARG A 416 -11.70 -7.83 28.62
C ARG A 416 -12.66 -7.39 29.74
N PHE A 417 -13.14 -6.15 29.72
CA PHE A 417 -14.18 -5.63 30.63
C PHE A 417 -15.30 -4.96 29.84
N ASN A 418 -16.57 -5.28 30.13
CA ASN A 418 -17.74 -4.64 29.53
C ASN A 418 -18.51 -3.84 30.61
N PHE A 419 -19.04 -2.66 30.27
CA PHE A 419 -19.78 -1.79 31.18
C PHE A 419 -21.27 -1.65 30.80
N ASP A 420 -22.12 -1.38 31.79
CA ASP A 420 -23.58 -1.18 31.60
C ASP A 420 -23.94 0.11 30.81
N ASP A 421 -22.94 0.94 30.48
CA ASP A 421 -23.06 2.14 29.64
C ASP A 421 -22.68 1.92 28.17
N GLY A 422 -22.19 0.72 27.81
CA GLY A 422 -21.87 0.32 26.44
C GLY A 422 -20.38 0.22 26.12
N SER A 423 -19.50 0.73 26.98
CA SER A 423 -18.05 0.70 26.76
C SER A 423 -17.41 -0.68 26.99
N ILE A 424 -16.28 -0.94 26.31
CA ILE A 424 -15.51 -2.19 26.38
C ILE A 424 -14.01 -1.88 26.43
N LEU A 425 -13.29 -2.52 27.35
CA LEU A 425 -11.82 -2.52 27.46
C LEU A 425 -11.28 -3.91 27.06
N TRP A 426 -10.14 -4.00 26.37
CA TRP A 426 -9.36 -5.23 26.16
C TRP A 426 -7.86 -4.97 26.36
N LEU A 427 -7.05 -6.05 26.42
CA LEU A 427 -5.59 -6.04 26.51
C LEU A 427 -5.05 -7.27 25.75
N GLY A 428 -4.09 -7.10 24.84
CA GLY A 428 -3.32 -8.15 24.15
C GLY A 428 -1.80 -7.84 24.22
N GLU A 429 -0.92 -8.80 23.91
CA GLU A 429 0.54 -8.67 24.15
C GLU A 429 1.41 -8.81 22.88
N ASP A 430 0.78 -8.82 21.70
CA ASP A 430 1.36 -9.28 20.43
C ASP A 430 1.10 -8.36 19.21
N GLY A 431 0.49 -7.19 19.45
CA GLY A 431 0.63 -5.99 18.63
C GLY A 431 0.15 -6.02 17.18
N ARG A 432 -1.01 -6.65 16.94
CA ARG A 432 -1.82 -6.49 15.72
C ARG A 432 -3.30 -6.72 16.03
N ASP A 433 -3.93 -5.78 16.71
CA ASP A 433 -5.32 -5.85 17.14
C ASP A 433 -6.27 -5.29 16.07
N SER A 434 -7.15 -6.14 15.52
CA SER A 434 -8.20 -5.71 14.57
C SER A 434 -9.56 -5.69 15.25
N PHE A 435 -10.10 -4.50 15.48
CA PHE A 435 -11.32 -4.23 16.23
C PHE A 435 -12.32 -3.39 15.41
N ASP A 436 -13.50 -3.93 15.13
CA ASP A 436 -14.57 -3.23 14.40
C ASP A 436 -15.93 -3.43 15.11
N VAL A 437 -16.58 -2.34 15.53
CA VAL A 437 -17.92 -2.39 16.13
C VAL A 437 -18.99 -2.33 15.05
N MET A 438 -19.39 -3.50 14.53
CA MET A 438 -20.69 -3.64 13.89
C MET A 438 -21.41 -4.94 14.21
N ASN A 439 -22.68 -4.81 14.62
CA ASN A 439 -23.70 -5.79 14.31
C ASN A 439 -25.09 -5.13 14.17
N ASP A 440 -25.92 -5.67 13.28
CA ASP A 440 -27.19 -5.08 12.83
C ASP A 440 -28.21 -4.89 13.97
N ALA A 441 -28.29 -3.67 14.50
CA ALA A 441 -29.31 -3.23 15.44
C ALA A 441 -29.88 -1.87 15.01
N ARG A 442 -31.05 -1.89 14.37
CA ARG A 442 -31.84 -0.71 13.94
C ARG A 442 -32.36 0.19 15.09
N ASP A 443 -31.81 0.06 16.29
CA ASP A 443 -32.10 0.85 17.48
C ASP A 443 -30.81 1.37 18.19
N ALA A 444 -29.60 1.12 17.65
CA ALA A 444 -28.31 1.47 18.27
C ALA A 444 -27.59 2.70 17.64
N ALA A 445 -28.32 3.62 17.04
CA ALA A 445 -27.78 4.67 16.16
C ALA A 445 -27.02 5.85 16.83
N ASN A 446 -26.52 5.70 18.07
CA ASN A 446 -25.76 6.72 18.83
C ASN A 446 -24.97 6.02 19.97
N ALA A 447 -24.07 5.10 19.64
CA ALA A 447 -23.33 4.33 20.63
C ALA A 447 -21.86 4.79 20.69
N ASP A 448 -21.61 5.88 21.41
CA ASP A 448 -20.28 6.43 21.69
C ASP A 448 -19.34 5.33 22.28
N ASN A 449 -18.27 4.98 21.56
CA ASN A 449 -17.36 3.87 21.88
C ASN A 449 -15.97 4.39 22.30
N GLN A 450 -15.19 3.54 22.99
CA GLN A 450 -13.81 3.85 23.40
C GLN A 450 -12.90 2.66 23.10
N LEU A 451 -12.00 2.82 22.13
CA LEU A 451 -11.17 1.78 21.55
C LEU A 451 -9.68 2.14 21.76
N LEU A 452 -8.86 1.15 22.11
CA LEU A 452 -7.44 1.30 22.42
C LEU A 452 -6.66 0.15 21.76
N GLY A 453 -5.56 0.45 21.07
CA GLY A 453 -4.64 -0.53 20.47
C GLY A 453 -3.48 -0.93 21.39
N LEU A 454 -2.78 0.07 21.93
CA LEU A 454 -1.55 -0.03 22.75
C LEU A 454 -0.30 -0.27 21.89
N ASP A 455 0.52 -1.28 22.17
CA ASP A 455 1.75 -1.54 21.42
C ASP A 455 1.42 -2.47 20.24
N GLY A 456 1.41 -1.98 18.99
CA GLY A 456 1.00 -2.77 17.84
C GLY A 456 0.84 -2.04 16.51
N ASN A 457 0.59 -2.79 15.43
CA ASN A 457 0.06 -2.25 14.18
C ASN A 457 -1.43 -2.62 14.07
N ASP A 458 -2.27 -1.75 14.62
CA ASP A 458 -3.66 -2.04 14.95
C ASP A 458 -4.64 -1.51 13.92
N ARG A 459 -5.90 -1.96 14.02
CA ARG A 459 -6.98 -1.63 13.11
C ARG A 459 -8.27 -1.38 13.90
N LEU A 460 -8.56 -0.12 14.22
CA LEU A 460 -9.70 0.26 15.07
C LEU A 460 -10.81 0.89 14.25
N SER A 461 -12.06 0.51 14.49
CA SER A 461 -13.23 1.13 13.85
C SER A 461 -14.37 1.39 14.83
N GLY A 462 -14.75 2.66 14.96
CA GLY A 462 -15.74 3.22 15.89
C GLY A 462 -17.14 2.68 15.65
N GLY A 463 -17.83 3.14 14.59
CA GLY A 463 -19.14 2.60 14.23
C GLY A 463 -20.20 3.65 13.91
N HIS A 464 -21.01 3.98 14.92
CA HIS A 464 -22.10 4.96 14.87
C HIS A 464 -22.30 5.57 16.26
N GLY A 465 -22.00 6.84 16.45
CA GLY A 465 -21.89 7.48 17.77
C GLY A 465 -20.59 8.29 17.82
N ASN A 466 -20.42 9.08 18.87
CA ASN A 466 -19.24 9.94 19.01
C ASN A 466 -18.12 9.14 19.71
N ASP A 467 -17.25 8.52 18.91
CA ASP A 467 -16.31 7.50 19.34
C ASP A 467 -14.95 8.08 19.74
N VAL A 468 -14.16 7.32 20.50
CA VAL A 468 -12.78 7.67 20.89
C VAL A 468 -11.88 6.49 20.58
N LEU A 469 -10.99 6.63 19.60
CA LEU A 469 -10.04 5.62 19.15
C LEU A 469 -8.62 6.07 19.49
N ARG A 470 -7.80 5.17 20.02
CA ARG A 470 -6.35 5.39 20.20
C ARG A 470 -5.60 4.18 19.68
N GLY A 471 -4.66 4.38 18.77
CA GLY A 471 -3.71 3.35 18.34
C GLY A 471 -2.72 3.06 19.47
N GLY A 472 -1.49 3.52 19.31
CA GLY A 472 -0.47 3.59 20.35
C GLY A 472 0.92 3.53 19.74
N ASP A 473 1.76 2.57 20.15
CA ASP A 473 3.10 2.39 19.60
C ASP A 473 3.05 1.45 18.37
N GLY A 474 3.03 2.01 17.15
CA GLY A 474 3.23 1.28 15.90
C GLY A 474 2.55 1.92 14.68
N ASN A 475 2.15 1.13 13.69
CA ASN A 475 1.59 1.63 12.42
C ASN A 475 0.10 1.30 12.30
N ASP A 476 -0.74 2.19 12.80
CA ASP A 476 -2.14 1.97 13.08
C ASP A 476 -3.09 2.42 11.98
N ARG A 477 -4.33 1.91 12.03
CA ARG A 477 -5.40 2.25 11.08
C ARG A 477 -6.71 2.47 11.81
N LEU A 478 -7.04 3.73 12.08
CA LEU A 478 -8.21 4.15 12.84
C LEU A 478 -9.31 4.65 11.89
N ARG A 479 -10.58 4.29 12.16
CA ARG A 479 -11.74 4.82 11.45
C ARG A 479 -12.91 5.13 12.38
N GLY A 480 -13.32 6.38 12.49
CA GLY A 480 -14.49 6.81 13.27
C GLY A 480 -15.81 6.27 12.70
N ARG A 481 -16.18 6.76 11.51
CA ARG A 481 -17.37 6.51 10.66
C ARG A 481 -18.46 7.57 10.76
N ASP A 482 -19.45 7.42 11.66
CA ASP A 482 -20.65 8.26 11.74
C ASP A 482 -20.80 8.81 13.16
N GLY A 483 -20.39 10.05 13.40
CA GLY A 483 -20.38 10.71 14.71
C GLY A 483 -19.35 11.83 14.77
N ASP A 484 -19.32 12.59 15.87
CA ASP A 484 -18.21 13.53 16.13
C ASP A 484 -17.11 12.79 16.90
N ASP A 485 -16.15 12.20 16.17
CA ASP A 485 -15.19 11.21 16.69
C ASP A 485 -13.86 11.83 17.16
N GLN A 486 -13.11 11.11 17.99
CA GLN A 486 -11.75 11.45 18.44
C GLN A 486 -10.78 10.31 18.14
N LEU A 487 -9.81 10.53 17.25
CA LEU A 487 -8.82 9.55 16.82
C LEU A 487 -7.41 10.03 17.20
N GLU A 488 -6.64 9.19 17.87
CA GLU A 488 -5.24 9.43 18.26
C GLU A 488 -4.40 8.28 17.71
N GLY A 489 -3.46 8.53 16.79
CA GLY A 489 -2.58 7.51 16.21
C GLY A 489 -1.63 6.99 17.27
N GLY A 490 -0.58 7.77 17.55
CA GLY A 490 0.35 7.53 18.64
C GLY A 490 1.80 7.69 18.20
N ALA A 491 2.48 6.60 17.88
CA ALA A 491 3.89 6.59 17.53
C ALA A 491 4.22 5.55 16.45
N GLY A 492 4.21 5.96 15.18
CA GLY A 492 4.79 5.21 14.07
C GLY A 492 4.41 5.71 12.68
N ARG A 493 3.42 5.08 12.04
CA ARG A 493 2.94 5.50 10.71
C ARG A 493 1.48 5.12 10.56
N ASP A 494 0.64 6.07 10.92
CA ASP A 494 -0.76 5.85 11.17
C ASP A 494 -1.64 6.31 10.01
N HIS A 495 -2.85 5.77 9.93
CA HIS A 495 -3.85 6.17 8.96
C HIS A 495 -5.20 6.34 9.68
N LEU A 496 -5.55 7.60 9.92
CA LEU A 496 -6.75 8.02 10.62
C LEU A 496 -7.77 8.54 9.61
N ILE A 497 -9.00 8.04 9.73
CA ILE A 497 -10.16 8.52 8.96
C ILE A 497 -11.27 8.83 9.96
N GLY A 498 -11.74 10.07 10.05
CA GLY A 498 -12.92 10.45 10.83
C GLY A 498 -14.16 9.81 10.22
N GLY A 499 -14.90 10.57 9.42
CA GLY A 499 -15.87 10.04 8.46
C GLY A 499 -17.02 10.98 8.15
N SER A 500 -17.95 11.14 9.09
CA SER A 500 -19.17 11.92 8.95
C SER A 500 -19.67 12.41 10.32
N GLY A 501 -19.47 13.69 10.57
CA GLY A 501 -19.59 14.39 11.85
C GLY A 501 -18.33 15.23 12.05
N ASN A 502 -18.26 16.00 13.13
CA ASN A 502 -17.17 16.96 13.34
C ASN A 502 -16.02 16.31 14.12
N ASP A 503 -15.06 15.74 13.40
CA ASP A 503 -14.06 14.83 13.95
C ASP A 503 -12.80 15.54 14.49
N MET A 504 -12.08 14.89 15.40
CA MET A 504 -10.79 15.33 15.92
C MET A 504 -9.74 14.23 15.76
N LEU A 505 -8.75 14.45 14.90
CA LEU A 505 -7.70 13.50 14.56
C LEU A 505 -6.34 14.05 15.00
N SER A 506 -5.52 13.21 15.62
CA SER A 506 -4.12 13.50 15.97
C SER A 506 -3.25 12.33 15.51
N GLY A 507 -2.24 12.59 14.69
CA GLY A 507 -1.27 11.58 14.23
C GLY A 507 -0.37 11.15 15.38
N GLY A 508 0.64 11.95 15.68
CA GLY A 508 1.53 11.73 16.81
C GLY A 508 2.99 11.76 16.38
N ASP A 509 3.82 10.83 16.85
CA ASP A 509 5.21 10.70 16.39
C ASP A 509 5.25 9.84 15.11
N GLY A 510 5.61 10.35 13.92
CA GLY A 510 5.74 9.46 12.77
C GLY A 510 5.67 10.01 11.34
N ARG A 511 4.81 9.39 10.54
CA ARG A 511 4.51 9.78 9.15
C ARG A 511 3.08 9.35 8.84
N ASP A 512 2.14 10.21 9.15
CA ASP A 512 0.75 9.84 9.31
C ASP A 512 -0.11 10.31 8.13
N ASN A 513 -1.29 9.70 7.99
CA ASN A 513 -2.30 10.07 7.01
C ASN A 513 -3.62 10.34 7.73
N LEU A 514 -4.00 11.60 7.86
CA LEU A 514 -5.22 12.04 8.53
C LEU A 514 -6.23 12.51 7.48
N ARG A 515 -7.47 12.03 7.58
CA ARG A 515 -8.60 12.43 6.75
C ARG A 515 -9.80 12.68 7.64
N GLY A 516 -10.31 13.91 7.71
CA GLY A 516 -11.54 14.25 8.44
C GLY A 516 -12.76 13.57 7.79
N GLY A 517 -13.40 14.25 6.85
CA GLY A 517 -14.31 13.65 5.89
C GLY A 517 -15.52 14.51 5.52
N GLN A 518 -16.49 14.59 6.44
CA GLN A 518 -17.75 15.34 6.30
C GLN A 518 -18.15 15.92 7.65
N GLY A 519 -17.71 17.13 7.95
CA GLY A 519 -17.98 17.88 9.17
C GLY A 519 -17.03 19.05 9.25
N ASP A 520 -17.17 19.91 10.26
CA ASP A 520 -16.12 20.88 10.56
C ASP A 520 -15.07 20.15 11.43
N ASP A 521 -14.01 19.64 10.82
CA ASP A 521 -13.04 18.70 11.41
C ASP A 521 -11.79 19.40 11.97
N ALA A 522 -11.07 18.76 12.89
CA ALA A 522 -9.82 19.25 13.47
C ALA A 522 -8.72 18.17 13.37
N LEU A 523 -7.66 18.44 12.61
CA LEU A 523 -6.55 17.52 12.32
C LEU A 523 -5.23 18.11 12.84
N ASP A 524 -4.46 17.30 13.56
CA ASP A 524 -3.12 17.63 14.09
C ASP A 524 -2.14 16.53 13.64
N GLY A 525 -1.11 16.87 12.86
CA GLY A 525 -0.12 15.92 12.35
C GLY A 525 0.75 15.32 13.47
N GLY A 526 1.30 16.18 14.32
CA GLY A 526 2.28 15.81 15.33
C GLY A 526 3.73 16.03 14.85
N ASP A 527 4.61 15.05 15.09
CA ASP A 527 6.04 15.10 14.77
C ASP A 527 6.36 14.14 13.59
N GLY A 528 6.51 14.66 12.37
CA GLY A 528 7.35 13.98 11.37
C GLY A 528 7.19 14.35 9.90
N ARG A 529 6.25 13.74 9.18
CA ARG A 529 6.04 14.00 7.73
C ARG A 529 4.65 13.56 7.28
N ASP A 530 3.69 14.42 7.54
CA ASP A 530 2.29 14.03 7.61
C ASP A 530 1.50 14.49 6.39
N PHE A 531 0.36 13.83 6.19
CA PHE A 531 -0.60 14.13 5.14
C PHE A 531 -1.96 14.36 5.79
N LEU A 532 -2.42 15.60 5.82
CA LEU A 532 -3.69 16.00 6.40
C LEU A 532 -4.65 16.43 5.31
N ARG A 533 -5.89 15.95 5.39
CA ARG A 533 -6.99 16.41 4.55
C ARG A 533 -8.26 16.60 5.38
N GLY A 534 -8.81 17.81 5.42
CA GLY A 534 -10.08 18.09 6.10
C GLY A 534 -11.23 17.36 5.40
N GLY A 535 -11.78 17.95 4.34
CA GLY A 535 -12.67 17.28 3.39
C GLY A 535 -13.89 18.09 2.98
N GLN A 536 -14.90 18.14 3.85
CA GLN A 536 -16.18 18.82 3.62
C GLN A 536 -16.71 19.46 4.91
N GLY A 537 -16.27 20.66 5.18
CA GLY A 537 -16.73 21.56 6.24
C GLY A 537 -15.72 22.67 6.39
N ASN A 538 -15.76 23.40 7.50
CA ASN A 538 -14.78 24.45 7.79
C ASN A 538 -13.73 23.87 8.72
N ASP A 539 -12.68 23.29 8.14
CA ASP A 539 -11.75 22.41 8.82
C ASP A 539 -10.59 23.18 9.44
N VAL A 540 -9.96 22.62 10.47
CA VAL A 540 -8.76 23.15 11.12
C VAL A 540 -7.64 22.13 11.01
N LEU A 541 -6.57 22.45 10.28
CA LEU A 541 -5.42 21.58 10.06
C LEU A 541 -4.16 22.23 10.66
N ASP A 542 -3.46 21.50 11.53
CA ASP A 542 -2.12 21.84 12.04
C ASP A 542 -1.12 20.75 11.60
N GLY A 543 -0.07 21.13 10.89
CA GLY A 543 0.95 20.20 10.39
C GLY A 543 1.91 19.72 11.49
N GLY A 544 2.02 20.43 12.60
CA GLY A 544 2.92 20.06 13.70
C GLY A 544 4.39 20.35 13.39
N SER A 545 5.22 19.32 13.20
CA SER A 545 6.65 19.48 12.91
C SER A 545 7.16 18.53 11.84
N GLY A 546 7.92 19.06 10.85
CA GLY A 546 8.66 18.23 9.91
C GLY A 546 8.65 18.70 8.46
N ARG A 547 7.87 18.01 7.62
CA ARG A 547 7.66 18.42 6.22
C ARG A 547 6.35 17.88 5.66
N ASP A 548 5.33 18.71 5.76
CA ASP A 548 3.96 18.23 5.80
C ASP A 548 3.17 18.66 4.56
N TRP A 549 2.06 17.97 4.32
CA TRP A 549 1.13 18.29 3.24
C TRP A 549 -0.28 18.43 3.79
N LEU A 550 -0.87 19.61 3.65
CA LEU A 550 -2.16 19.96 4.22
C LEU A 550 -3.13 20.42 3.12
N ASN A 551 -4.36 19.92 3.15
CA ASN A 551 -5.43 20.28 2.22
C ASN A 551 -6.75 20.46 2.98
N GLY A 552 -7.27 21.68 3.08
CA GLY A 552 -8.56 21.95 3.74
C GLY A 552 -9.69 21.21 3.00
N GLY A 553 -9.97 21.66 1.77
CA GLY A 553 -10.74 20.92 0.79
C GLY A 553 -12.01 21.64 0.34
N ARG A 554 -13.05 21.67 1.18
CA ARG A 554 -14.34 22.31 0.88
C ARG A 554 -15.01 22.94 2.11
N GLY A 555 -14.55 24.11 2.46
CA GLY A 555 -15.26 25.10 3.26
C GLY A 555 -14.35 26.28 3.49
N ASP A 556 -14.65 27.11 4.49
CA ASP A 556 -13.78 28.22 4.87
C ASP A 556 -12.74 27.70 5.88
N ASP A 557 -11.64 27.13 5.38
CA ASP A 557 -10.72 26.30 6.16
C ASP A 557 -9.62 27.11 6.88
N THR A 558 -9.05 26.57 7.97
CA THR A 558 -7.91 27.16 8.69
C THR A 558 -6.72 26.20 8.69
N ILE A 559 -5.57 26.65 8.20
CA ILE A 559 -4.41 25.79 7.90
C ILE A 559 -3.14 26.41 8.48
N GLU A 560 -2.52 25.74 9.44
CA GLU A 560 -1.20 26.09 10.00
C GLU A 560 -0.20 24.99 9.60
N GLY A 561 0.86 25.34 8.87
CA GLY A 561 1.83 24.35 8.39
C GLY A 561 2.67 23.69 9.48
N GLY A 562 2.71 24.29 10.68
CA GLY A 562 3.61 23.86 11.75
C GLY A 562 5.02 24.43 11.58
N THR A 563 6.04 23.66 11.97
CA THR A 563 7.46 23.98 11.69
C THR A 563 8.04 23.02 10.66
N GLY A 564 8.36 23.48 9.45
CA GLY A 564 8.84 22.58 8.41
C GLY A 564 9.30 23.26 7.12
N ASN A 565 8.88 22.70 5.99
CA ASN A 565 9.01 23.30 4.65
C ASN A 565 7.82 22.83 3.82
N ASP A 566 6.65 23.35 4.16
CA ASP A 566 5.40 22.62 4.05
C ASP A 566 4.64 22.97 2.78
N MET A 567 3.66 22.14 2.42
CA MET A 567 2.91 22.28 1.17
C MET A 567 1.41 22.33 1.48
N LEU A 568 0.84 23.51 1.29
CA LEU A 568 -0.50 23.86 1.78
C LEU A 568 -1.44 24.12 0.60
N SER A 569 -2.69 23.65 0.72
CA SER A 569 -3.78 23.87 -0.23
C SER A 569 -5.04 24.24 0.54
N GLY A 570 -5.67 25.37 0.22
CA GLY A 570 -6.95 25.74 0.82
C GLY A 570 -8.08 24.90 0.25
N GLY A 571 -8.12 24.79 -1.07
CA GLY A 571 -9.17 24.12 -1.81
C GLY A 571 -10.27 25.08 -2.23
N ALA A 572 -11.43 25.01 -1.58
CA ALA A 572 -12.65 25.63 -2.07
C ALA A 572 -13.54 26.27 -0.97
N GLY A 573 -13.07 27.37 -0.40
CA GLY A 573 -13.91 28.35 0.28
C GLY A 573 -13.21 29.69 0.43
N ALA A 574 -13.19 30.26 1.63
CA ALA A 574 -12.43 31.44 1.99
C ALA A 574 -11.41 31.10 3.09
N ASP A 575 -10.21 30.71 2.66
CA ASP A 575 -9.29 29.95 3.51
C ASP A 575 -8.31 30.84 4.28
N HIS A 576 -7.90 30.39 5.47
CA HIS A 576 -7.05 31.11 6.42
C HIS A 576 -5.75 30.35 6.67
N PHE A 577 -4.67 30.77 6.01
CA PHE A 577 -3.33 30.21 6.21
C PHE A 577 -2.63 30.94 7.36
N VAL A 578 -2.30 30.24 8.43
CA VAL A 578 -1.74 30.79 9.68
C VAL A 578 -0.24 30.50 9.77
N PHE A 579 0.55 31.50 10.16
CA PHE A 579 2.01 31.40 10.21
C PHE A 579 2.60 31.67 11.60
N ALA A 580 3.40 30.72 12.07
CA ALA A 580 4.25 30.85 13.26
C ALA A 580 5.57 31.60 12.97
N SER A 581 6.31 31.91 14.03
CA SER A 581 7.61 32.62 13.92
C SER A 581 8.75 31.77 13.35
N ASP A 582 8.51 30.47 13.23
CA ASP A 582 9.48 29.39 13.04
C ASP A 582 8.99 28.35 12.02
N ALA A 583 7.98 28.72 11.21
CA ALA A 583 7.34 27.83 10.23
C ALA A 583 8.27 27.30 9.13
N GLY A 584 9.32 28.06 8.75
CA GLY A 584 10.31 27.60 7.76
C GLY A 584 10.04 28.06 6.34
N CYS A 585 10.10 27.16 5.34
CA CYS A 585 9.94 27.52 3.92
C CYS A 585 8.75 26.84 3.23
N ASP A 586 7.60 27.50 3.25
CA ASP A 586 6.30 26.94 2.89
C ASP A 586 5.87 27.28 1.46
N VAL A 587 4.97 26.47 0.91
CA VAL A 587 4.40 26.65 -0.44
C VAL A 587 2.88 26.53 -0.41
N ILE A 588 2.16 27.61 -0.73
CA ILE A 588 0.72 27.55 -1.02
C ILE A 588 0.49 27.40 -2.53
N VAL A 589 -0.24 26.34 -2.93
CA VAL A 589 -0.39 25.97 -4.35
C VAL A 589 -1.56 26.63 -5.07
N ASP A 590 -2.64 27.00 -4.38
CA ASP A 590 -3.94 27.33 -4.96
C ASP A 590 -4.53 28.71 -4.56
N PHE A 591 -3.77 29.51 -3.81
CA PHE A 591 -4.20 30.76 -3.18
C PHE A 591 -5.03 31.73 -4.05
N GLN A 592 -6.19 32.11 -3.54
CA GLN A 592 -7.19 32.97 -4.17
C GLN A 592 -7.26 34.35 -3.51
N SER A 593 -6.50 35.32 -4.05
CA SER A 593 -6.51 36.70 -3.55
C SER A 593 -7.91 37.34 -3.52
N GLY A 594 -8.23 38.01 -2.40
CA GLY A 594 -9.54 38.59 -2.11
C GLY A 594 -10.60 37.58 -1.66
N VAL A 595 -10.22 36.31 -1.50
CA VAL A 595 -11.02 35.23 -0.93
C VAL A 595 -10.27 34.69 0.29
N ASP A 596 -9.05 34.22 0.08
CA ASP A 596 -8.17 33.65 1.11
C ASP A 596 -7.36 34.73 1.84
N GLN A 597 -6.85 34.38 3.02
CA GLN A 597 -6.11 35.25 3.92
C GLN A 597 -4.83 34.58 4.45
N LEU A 598 -3.74 35.35 4.49
CA LEU A 598 -2.46 35.00 5.11
C LEU A 598 -2.38 35.67 6.49
N ASP A 599 -2.45 34.89 7.56
CA ASP A 599 -2.47 35.37 8.94
C ASP A 599 -1.09 35.28 9.61
N PHE A 600 -0.48 36.44 9.81
CA PHE A 600 0.79 36.60 10.51
C PHE A 600 0.61 37.10 11.96
N SER A 601 -0.62 37.17 12.49
CA SER A 601 -0.90 37.75 13.81
C SER A 601 -0.24 36.99 14.97
N GLN A 602 0.03 35.68 14.79
CA GLN A 602 0.79 34.87 15.75
C GLN A 602 2.28 35.27 15.82
N THR A 603 2.87 35.73 14.71
CA THR A 603 4.30 36.11 14.62
C THR A 603 4.66 37.39 15.39
N GLY A 604 3.69 38.27 15.63
CA GLY A 604 3.90 39.62 16.15
C GLY A 604 4.59 40.61 15.18
N LEU A 605 4.77 40.22 13.91
CA LEU A 605 5.25 41.08 12.83
C LEU A 605 4.18 42.09 12.40
N GLN A 606 4.58 43.09 11.62
CA GLN A 606 3.67 43.97 10.89
C GLN A 606 3.93 43.84 9.38
N HIS A 607 2.99 44.30 8.55
CA HIS A 607 3.15 44.36 7.09
C HIS A 607 4.41 45.14 6.61
N ALA A 608 5.04 45.93 7.48
CA ALA A 608 6.29 46.63 7.19
C ALA A 608 7.56 45.78 7.42
N ASP A 609 7.41 44.61 8.05
CA ASP A 609 8.50 43.71 8.46
C ASP A 609 8.64 42.49 7.52
N ILE A 610 7.78 42.36 6.51
CA ILE A 610 7.85 41.32 5.46
C ILE A 610 8.40 41.89 4.14
N GLU A 611 9.22 41.12 3.41
CA GLU A 611 9.72 41.50 2.08
C GLU A 611 9.04 40.67 0.98
N ILE A 612 8.27 41.34 0.12
CA ILE A 612 7.53 40.69 -0.98
C ILE A 612 8.32 40.81 -2.29
N ILE A 613 8.77 39.66 -2.80
CA ILE A 613 9.57 39.52 -4.02
C ILE A 613 8.69 38.87 -5.12
N GLY A 614 8.10 39.70 -5.97
CA GLY A 614 7.20 39.25 -7.05
C GLY A 614 7.92 38.73 -8.30
N GLY A 615 7.54 37.54 -8.77
CA GLY A 615 7.93 36.94 -10.05
C GLY A 615 6.83 36.98 -11.12
N CYS A 616 7.03 36.31 -12.26
CA CYS A 616 6.04 36.28 -13.34
C CYS A 616 4.90 35.25 -13.17
N ALA A 617 4.94 34.44 -12.11
CA ALA A 617 3.94 33.39 -11.81
C ALA A 617 3.88 32.98 -10.32
N GLN A 618 4.75 33.53 -9.47
CA GLN A 618 4.86 33.21 -8.05
C GLN A 618 5.20 34.48 -7.28
N THR A 619 4.69 34.58 -6.05
CA THR A 619 5.04 35.63 -5.09
C THR A 619 5.83 34.99 -3.96
N VAL A 620 7.04 35.47 -3.69
CA VAL A 620 7.85 35.04 -2.55
C VAL A 620 7.76 36.09 -1.44
N ILE A 621 7.54 35.65 -0.21
CA ILE A 621 7.42 36.51 0.97
C ILE A 621 8.48 36.04 1.98
N GLU A 622 9.49 36.88 2.23
CA GLU A 622 10.48 36.63 3.29
C GLU A 622 10.00 37.30 4.59
N TYR A 623 10.03 36.55 5.70
CA TYR A 623 9.55 37.03 7.01
C TYR A 623 10.35 36.41 8.18
N GLY A 624 10.34 37.09 9.33
CA GLY A 624 11.07 36.64 10.52
C GLY A 624 12.59 36.50 10.32
N ASP A 625 13.22 35.62 11.10
CA ASP A 625 14.64 35.27 10.95
C ASP A 625 14.78 33.98 10.12
N ASN A 626 14.75 34.13 8.79
CA ASN A 626 14.94 33.10 7.73
C ASN A 626 13.70 32.27 7.29
N ASN A 627 12.47 32.70 7.53
CA ASN A 627 11.29 32.03 6.96
C ASN A 627 10.97 32.56 5.56
N MET A 628 10.36 31.73 4.73
CA MET A 628 9.96 32.04 3.36
C MET A 628 8.60 31.42 3.05
N LEU A 629 7.70 32.19 2.45
CA LEU A 629 6.45 31.67 1.92
C LEU A 629 6.44 31.88 0.40
N ILE A 630 6.20 30.82 -0.36
CA ILE A 630 6.03 30.85 -1.82
C ILE A 630 4.54 30.64 -2.11
N VAL A 631 3.94 31.60 -2.81
CA VAL A 631 2.51 31.54 -3.18
C VAL A 631 2.35 31.57 -4.68
N THR A 632 1.53 30.65 -5.19
CA THR A 632 1.21 30.54 -6.62
C THR A 632 0.04 31.45 -6.98
N GLY A 633 0.26 32.76 -7.00
CA GLY A 633 -0.79 33.73 -7.33
C GLY A 633 -0.36 35.20 -7.27
N ASP A 634 -1.25 36.08 -7.73
CA ASP A 634 -1.20 37.52 -7.40
C ASP A 634 -1.66 37.70 -5.94
N ILE A 635 -0.95 38.50 -5.15
CA ILE A 635 -1.34 38.85 -3.75
C ILE A 635 -1.53 40.37 -3.63
N THR A 636 -2.49 40.78 -2.80
CA THR A 636 -2.79 42.18 -2.47
C THR A 636 -2.69 42.45 -0.97
N GLN A 637 -2.61 43.73 -0.59
CA GLN A 637 -2.53 44.12 0.82
C GLN A 637 -3.78 43.76 1.65
N SER A 638 -4.92 43.52 1.02
CA SER A 638 -6.15 43.08 1.72
C SER A 638 -6.12 41.61 2.15
N ASP A 639 -5.18 40.83 1.62
CA ASP A 639 -5.11 39.38 1.82
C ASP A 639 -4.26 39.01 3.05
N PHE A 640 -3.83 40.01 3.85
CA PHE A 640 -2.98 39.81 5.03
C PHE A 640 -3.69 40.20 6.33
N ILE A 641 -3.49 39.38 7.36
CA ILE A 641 -3.84 39.67 8.77
C ILE A 641 -2.55 39.84 9.58
N PHE A 642 -2.54 40.80 10.52
CA PHE A 642 -1.45 41.12 11.46
C PHE A 642 -2.03 41.63 12.79
#